data_AF-A0A1Z4JRH1-F1
#
_entry.id   AF-A0A1Z4JRH1-F1
#
_cell.length_a   1.000
_cell.length_b   1.000
_cell.length_c   1.000
_cell.angle_alpha   90.00
_cell.angle_beta   90.00
_cell.angle_gamma   90.00
#
_symmetry.space_group_name_H-M   'P 1'
#
loop_
_entity.id
_entity.type
_entity.pdbx_description
1 polymer ?
#
loop_
_entity_poly.entity_id
_entity_poly.type
_entity_poly.pdbx_seq_one_letter_code
_entity_poly.pdbx_strand_id
1 'polypeptide(L)'
;MFRLIVRVVLLFVICLSATLGPVNVAQAQTTEAAMPTQTLQVQTNAGMQSVEVPDFGAVSLKQFPQIQVDRDLLSQLQQISPNSDFSQLVPGAYVDPTQYLQIGSISGGEAFGIGQLSISQIARLSRANLQSLNLAHLGDVVKLQTPTSLIEDIPGFGNLPIQRAKPLVQLAMQSLQTKLGVPIDPTRNIDFEHLPLQFEQVATVSDLVKAFPDIAKLPLKSLGDFKLTSFKLDDLPGLSTAPLDQLKVADQALLKDLNSVGLGNIPLSKFPVAPKLAQGVRFAEVDVVLGPKEQNRLRVISGTIPRRDKFEEVECPGKSCPHIEMHDMMTTQYSGFAWLDGRLQAKDGYGPLCIPFGCKGPVGNHPFGKAFRVVVTRPQEDKGSITVGLKFRACKRLPFVGKTCTPYFFPPGDAGMPIGSFREKQIIPFLPPSTGKDVTGDDYTPPEIATEEDSGSDTCSASLPIDLKHLDAVTQAVINATPTDHGERKRAAQYIPYIMRSCAKAGLTDSAQLAYALATARHETDHFNTMEEYDKRAYDACGIGEGMIQVTHCYEKTKIMKRLGMKYGGVSDKRLQDFNTAADALCVGLKEGFYGQARPIAQCFSGGRANYSCARQQVNDHDQIELIASHARSYQAALERARAATPGTPPSINAPNAQLTGATTCLASAPASGSVNDRVLKSALANKGKINQCNDPATDYGRNGCMVAVDTVLKRAGLPMFGGSQPALSITSAIDGCKNGSRGTLVNASDAKAGDILIMDDSVAAGHIGICTSDGCKTTISNSSGRCNFVWESDGCFSGSYGCNGRFTRYLCRVKV
;
A
#
# COMPACT_ATOMS: atom_id res chain seq x y z
N MET A 1 -70.68 -31.95 20.99
CA MET A 1 -69.33 -31.36 20.83
C MET A 1 -68.90 -31.15 19.37
N PHE A 2 -69.24 -32.04 18.42
CA PHE A 2 -68.87 -31.88 17.00
C PHE A 2 -69.59 -30.74 16.25
N ARG A 3 -70.80 -30.33 16.68
CA ARG A 3 -71.55 -29.21 16.06
C ARG A 3 -71.09 -27.81 16.47
N LEU A 4 -70.25 -27.68 17.52
CA LEU A 4 -69.70 -26.40 17.95
C LEU A 4 -68.40 -26.07 17.21
N ILE A 5 -67.60 -27.09 16.86
CA ILE A 5 -66.32 -26.94 16.15
C ILE A 5 -66.55 -26.55 14.68
N VAL A 6 -67.58 -27.09 14.02
CA VAL A 6 -67.88 -26.75 12.61
C VAL A 6 -68.40 -25.31 12.44
N ARG A 7 -69.08 -24.73 13.46
CA ARG A 7 -69.54 -23.34 13.39
C ARG A 7 -68.43 -22.31 13.65
N VAL A 8 -67.42 -22.64 14.46
CA VAL A 8 -66.28 -21.75 14.71
C VAL A 8 -65.32 -21.73 13.52
N VAL A 9 -65.16 -22.85 12.79
CA VAL A 9 -64.30 -22.90 11.60
C VAL A 9 -64.97 -22.20 10.39
N LEU A 10 -66.29 -22.28 10.23
CA LEU A 10 -66.97 -21.58 9.12
C LEU A 10 -67.04 -20.04 9.31
N LEU A 11 -67.13 -19.55 10.55
CA LEU A 11 -67.10 -18.11 10.85
C LEU A 11 -65.71 -17.49 10.68
N PHE A 12 -64.63 -18.27 10.84
CA PHE A 12 -63.26 -17.79 10.60
C PHE A 12 -62.90 -17.70 9.10
N VAL A 13 -63.53 -18.52 8.26
CA VAL A 13 -63.29 -18.50 6.79
C VAL A 13 -64.10 -17.40 6.08
N ILE A 14 -65.25 -16.99 6.64
CA ILE A 14 -66.12 -15.97 6.03
C ILE A 14 -65.73 -14.53 6.44
N CYS A 15 -64.96 -14.33 7.52
CA CYS A 15 -64.40 -13.01 7.89
C CYS A 15 -63.07 -12.66 7.19
N LEU A 16 -62.49 -13.55 6.37
CA LEU A 16 -61.22 -13.29 5.67
C LEU A 16 -61.38 -12.96 4.17
N SER A 17 -62.60 -12.78 3.68
CA SER A 17 -62.89 -12.58 2.25
C SER A 17 -63.61 -11.27 1.91
N ALA A 18 -63.68 -10.31 2.83
CA ALA A 18 -64.35 -9.03 2.58
C ALA A 18 -63.61 -7.83 3.18
N THR A 19 -62.37 -7.58 2.76
CA THR A 19 -61.78 -6.24 2.50
C THR A 19 -60.37 -6.42 1.92
N LEU A 20 -60.27 -7.00 0.73
CA LEU A 20 -59.12 -6.81 -0.15
C LEU A 20 -59.69 -6.28 -1.45
N GLY A 21 -59.94 -4.95 -1.50
CA GLY A 21 -59.87 -4.28 -2.79
C GLY A 21 -58.50 -4.55 -3.40
N PRO A 22 -58.31 -4.45 -4.73
CA PRO A 22 -56.99 -4.58 -5.31
C PRO A 22 -56.10 -3.56 -4.61
N VAL A 23 -55.26 -4.06 -3.70
CA VAL A 23 -54.07 -3.33 -3.31
C VAL A 23 -53.34 -3.29 -4.64
N ASN A 24 -53.43 -2.15 -5.32
CA ASN A 24 -52.37 -1.74 -6.21
C ASN A 24 -51.14 -1.82 -5.31
N VAL A 25 -50.47 -2.97 -5.34
CA VAL A 25 -49.07 -3.06 -4.98
C VAL A 25 -48.50 -2.04 -5.93
N ALA A 26 -48.31 -0.82 -5.42
CA ALA A 26 -47.43 0.13 -6.07
C ALA A 26 -46.21 -0.72 -6.32
N GLN A 27 -45.97 -1.07 -7.59
CA GLN A 27 -44.70 -1.61 -8.01
C GLN A 27 -43.74 -0.57 -7.48
N ALA A 28 -43.10 -0.88 -6.34
CA ALA A 28 -42.01 -0.10 -5.84
C ALA A 28 -41.05 -0.17 -7.01
N GLN A 29 -40.99 0.92 -7.78
CA GLN A 29 -40.07 1.04 -8.88
C GLN A 29 -38.72 0.78 -8.23
N THR A 30 -38.16 -0.37 -8.56
CA THR A 30 -36.79 -0.73 -8.23
C THR A 30 -35.93 0.25 -9.02
N THR A 31 -35.75 1.45 -8.50
CA THR A 31 -34.54 2.19 -8.79
C THR A 31 -33.45 1.39 -8.09
N GLU A 32 -32.93 0.36 -8.76
CA GLU A 32 -31.58 -0.15 -8.47
C GLU A 32 -30.72 1.11 -8.36
N ALA A 33 -30.29 1.47 -7.16
CA ALA A 33 -29.41 2.61 -6.98
C ALA A 33 -28.16 2.30 -7.80
N ALA A 34 -28.02 2.94 -8.96
CA ALA A 34 -26.87 2.73 -9.81
C ALA A 34 -25.64 3.30 -9.10
N MET A 35 -24.53 2.57 -9.13
CA MET A 35 -23.27 3.12 -8.65
C MET A 35 -22.95 4.40 -9.40
N PRO A 36 -22.46 5.45 -8.71
CA PRO A 36 -21.90 6.62 -9.38
C PRO A 36 -20.82 6.20 -10.37
N THR A 37 -20.83 6.79 -11.56
CA THR A 37 -19.80 6.60 -12.58
C THR A 37 -19.03 7.89 -12.80
N GLN A 38 -17.79 7.75 -13.28
CA GLN A 38 -16.96 8.82 -13.77
C GLN A 38 -16.58 8.53 -15.22
N THR A 39 -16.42 9.59 -16.02
CA THR A 39 -15.99 9.47 -17.41
C THR A 39 -14.47 9.54 -17.51
N LEU A 40 -13.87 8.58 -18.21
CA LEU A 40 -12.46 8.57 -18.58
C LEU A 40 -12.32 8.71 -20.10
N GLN A 41 -11.24 9.33 -20.55
CA GLN A 41 -10.88 9.37 -21.96
C GLN A 41 -9.84 8.30 -22.24
N VAL A 42 -10.10 7.43 -23.21
CA VAL A 42 -9.24 6.29 -23.56
C VAL A 42 -8.94 6.28 -25.06
N GLN A 43 -7.70 6.00 -25.41
CA GLN A 43 -7.30 5.81 -26.81
C GLN A 43 -7.71 4.41 -27.26
N THR A 44 -8.53 4.35 -28.31
CA THR A 44 -9.01 3.11 -28.95
C THR A 44 -8.53 3.04 -30.39
N ASN A 45 -8.71 1.90 -31.05
CA ASN A 45 -8.47 1.75 -32.50
C ASN A 45 -9.33 2.69 -33.35
N ALA A 46 -10.45 3.18 -32.81
CA ALA A 46 -11.33 4.17 -33.44
C ALA A 46 -11.00 5.62 -33.03
N GLY A 47 -9.89 5.85 -32.32
CA GLY A 47 -9.48 7.13 -31.76
C GLY A 47 -9.88 7.31 -30.28
N MET A 48 -9.84 8.54 -29.80
CA MET A 48 -10.20 8.88 -28.42
C MET A 48 -11.69 8.65 -28.17
N GLN A 49 -12.02 7.87 -27.14
CA GLN A 49 -13.39 7.61 -26.72
C GLN A 49 -13.59 7.87 -25.23
N SER A 50 -14.81 8.28 -24.89
CA SER A 50 -15.25 8.46 -23.51
C SER A 50 -15.85 7.16 -22.97
N VAL A 51 -15.34 6.67 -21.85
CA VAL A 51 -15.81 5.46 -21.18
C VAL A 51 -16.30 5.79 -19.77
N GLU A 52 -17.39 5.15 -19.36
CA GLU A 52 -17.89 5.25 -17.99
C GLU A 52 -17.33 4.11 -17.14
N VAL A 53 -16.75 4.46 -15.99
CA VAL A 53 -16.29 3.48 -15.00
C VAL A 53 -16.85 3.85 -13.62
N PRO A 54 -16.95 2.89 -12.68
CA PRO A 54 -17.39 3.20 -11.33
C PRO A 54 -16.53 4.28 -10.64
N ASP A 55 -17.18 5.26 -10.01
CA ASP A 55 -16.55 6.31 -9.20
C ASP A 55 -16.52 5.91 -7.72
N PHE A 56 -15.44 5.24 -7.32
CA PHE A 56 -15.20 4.86 -5.93
C PHE A 56 -14.94 6.05 -4.99
N GLY A 57 -14.76 7.26 -5.52
CA GLY A 57 -14.66 8.50 -4.75
C GLY A 57 -16.00 9.13 -4.38
N ALA A 58 -17.06 8.82 -5.13
CA ALA A 58 -18.41 9.32 -4.91
C ALA A 58 -19.31 8.34 -4.13
N VAL A 59 -18.81 7.17 -3.75
CA VAL A 59 -19.59 6.13 -3.05
C VAL A 59 -18.89 5.67 -1.77
N SER A 60 -19.67 5.43 -0.71
CA SER A 60 -19.23 4.81 0.55
C SER A 60 -19.88 3.44 0.75
N LEU A 61 -19.46 2.65 1.74
CA LEU A 61 -20.07 1.34 2.02
C LEU A 61 -21.58 1.43 2.31
N LYS A 62 -22.05 2.49 2.97
CA LYS A 62 -23.47 2.70 3.27
C LYS A 62 -24.29 3.16 2.05
N GLN A 63 -23.65 3.86 1.12
CA GLN A 63 -24.24 4.34 -0.14
C GLN A 63 -24.10 3.32 -1.28
N PHE A 64 -23.31 2.27 -1.07
CA PHE A 64 -23.13 1.20 -2.03
C PHE A 64 -24.47 0.54 -2.33
N PRO A 65 -24.73 0.09 -3.58
CA PRO A 65 -26.04 -0.45 -3.91
C PRO A 65 -26.39 -1.64 -3.01
N GLN A 66 -27.60 -1.59 -2.48
CA GLN A 66 -28.06 -2.54 -1.48
C GLN A 66 -28.38 -3.89 -2.10
N ILE A 67 -28.14 -4.95 -1.36
CA ILE A 67 -28.54 -6.31 -1.73
C ILE A 67 -29.82 -6.70 -1.00
N GLN A 68 -30.67 -7.46 -1.67
CA GLN A 68 -31.83 -8.05 -1.03
C GLN A 68 -31.38 -9.22 -0.14
N VAL A 69 -31.86 -9.25 1.10
CA VAL A 69 -31.68 -10.39 1.99
C VAL A 69 -32.61 -11.51 1.54
N ASP A 70 -32.05 -12.65 1.18
CA ASP A 70 -32.79 -13.88 0.91
C ASP A 70 -32.34 -15.01 1.86
N ARG A 71 -33.00 -16.16 1.74
CA ARG A 71 -32.69 -17.32 2.60
C ARG A 71 -31.30 -17.89 2.33
N ASP A 72 -30.83 -17.80 1.10
CA ASP A 72 -29.55 -18.36 0.69
C ASP A 72 -28.41 -17.53 1.26
N LEU A 73 -28.51 -16.20 1.17
CA LEU A 73 -27.59 -15.25 1.80
C LEU A 73 -27.51 -15.48 3.31
N LEU A 74 -28.66 -15.57 3.99
CA LEU A 74 -28.71 -15.81 5.44
C LEU A 74 -28.04 -17.14 5.82
N SER A 75 -28.34 -18.21 5.08
CA SER A 75 -27.73 -19.53 5.30
C SER A 75 -26.20 -19.48 5.12
N GLN A 76 -25.72 -18.79 4.09
CA GLN A 76 -24.28 -18.66 3.84
C GLN A 76 -23.60 -17.81 4.91
N LEU A 77 -24.20 -16.69 5.33
CA LEU A 77 -23.70 -15.85 6.41
C LEU A 77 -23.60 -16.61 7.74
N GLN A 78 -24.60 -17.42 8.08
CA GLN A 78 -24.59 -18.25 9.29
C GLN A 78 -23.52 -19.36 9.22
N GLN A 79 -23.29 -19.94 8.04
CA GLN A 79 -22.26 -20.96 7.85
C GLN A 79 -20.84 -20.41 8.01
N ILE A 80 -20.58 -19.22 7.45
CA ILE A 80 -19.23 -18.61 7.47
C ILE A 80 -18.94 -17.86 8.77
N SER A 81 -19.98 -17.38 9.45
CA SER A 81 -19.87 -16.54 10.65
C SER A 81 -20.89 -16.98 11.71
N PRO A 82 -20.78 -18.22 12.23
CA PRO A 82 -21.78 -18.82 13.13
C PRO A 82 -21.95 -18.07 14.46
N ASN A 83 -20.95 -17.27 14.85
CA ASN A 83 -20.95 -16.51 16.10
C ASN A 83 -21.44 -15.06 15.93
N SER A 84 -21.75 -14.62 14.71
CA SER A 84 -22.24 -13.27 14.47
C SER A 84 -23.75 -13.17 14.55
N ASP A 85 -24.22 -12.04 15.06
CA ASP A 85 -25.63 -11.72 15.12
C ASP A 85 -26.12 -11.12 13.80
N PHE A 86 -26.88 -11.93 13.05
CA PHE A 86 -27.57 -11.54 11.82
C PHE A 86 -29.09 -11.40 12.03
N SER A 87 -29.58 -11.37 13.27
CA SER A 87 -31.02 -11.32 13.57
C SER A 87 -31.73 -10.11 12.97
N GLN A 88 -31.01 -9.02 12.72
CA GLN A 88 -31.51 -7.83 12.02
C GLN A 88 -31.82 -8.05 10.53
N LEU A 89 -31.25 -9.07 9.91
CA LEU A 89 -31.38 -9.32 8.48
C LEU A 89 -32.67 -10.09 8.21
N VAL A 90 -33.70 -9.38 7.76
CA VAL A 90 -35.02 -9.95 7.47
C VAL A 90 -35.14 -10.26 5.97
N PRO A 91 -35.60 -11.47 5.57
CA PRO A 91 -35.83 -11.78 4.15
C PRO A 91 -36.72 -10.74 3.45
N GLY A 92 -36.30 -10.32 2.25
CA GLY A 92 -36.95 -9.29 1.45
C GLY A 92 -36.44 -7.87 1.71
N ALA A 93 -35.76 -7.61 2.84
CA ALA A 93 -35.16 -6.30 3.13
C ALA A 93 -33.95 -6.03 2.23
N TYR A 94 -33.69 -4.76 1.92
CA TYR A 94 -32.48 -4.34 1.23
C TYR A 94 -31.49 -3.77 2.25
N VAL A 95 -30.26 -4.27 2.23
CA VAL A 95 -29.23 -3.93 3.21
C VAL A 95 -27.93 -3.52 2.52
N ASP A 96 -27.24 -2.56 3.15
CA ASP A 96 -25.93 -2.13 2.70
C ASP A 96 -24.82 -3.08 3.21
N PRO A 97 -23.64 -3.10 2.57
CA PRO A 97 -22.49 -3.90 2.96
C PRO A 97 -22.13 -3.91 4.44
N THR A 98 -22.38 -2.82 5.18
CA THR A 98 -21.97 -2.75 6.58
C THR A 98 -22.74 -3.69 7.49
N GLN A 99 -23.94 -4.12 7.08
CA GLN A 99 -24.86 -4.89 7.92
C GLN A 99 -24.59 -6.39 7.92
N TYR A 100 -23.83 -6.89 6.93
CA TYR A 100 -23.57 -8.31 6.76
C TYR A 100 -22.09 -8.66 6.58
N LEU A 101 -21.21 -7.68 6.28
CA LEU A 101 -19.77 -7.90 6.28
C LEU A 101 -19.21 -7.78 7.70
N GLN A 102 -18.31 -8.70 8.04
CA GLN A 102 -17.50 -8.64 9.25
C GLN A 102 -16.21 -7.87 9.01
N ILE A 103 -15.61 -7.31 10.06
CA ILE A 103 -14.26 -6.74 10.02
C ILE A 103 -13.29 -7.80 9.46
N GLY A 104 -13.31 -9.02 10.01
CA GLY A 104 -12.48 -10.16 9.59
C GLY A 104 -12.56 -10.52 8.11
N SER A 105 -13.72 -10.27 7.48
CA SER A 105 -13.92 -10.56 6.06
C SER A 105 -13.12 -9.62 5.14
N ILE A 106 -12.66 -8.48 5.66
CA ILE A 106 -11.94 -7.43 4.92
C ILE A 106 -10.74 -6.82 5.68
N SER A 107 -10.43 -7.26 6.91
CA SER A 107 -9.32 -6.77 7.75
C SER A 107 -8.01 -7.50 7.41
N GLY A 108 -8.05 -8.83 7.23
CA GLY A 108 -6.97 -9.61 6.60
C GLY A 108 -6.99 -9.61 5.08
N GLY A 109 -7.99 -8.99 4.45
CA GLY A 109 -8.14 -8.98 3.01
C GLY A 109 -7.14 -8.07 2.31
N GLU A 110 -6.86 -8.38 1.04
CA GLU A 110 -6.31 -7.37 0.14
C GLU A 110 -7.33 -6.25 -0.15
N ALA A 111 -8.62 -6.44 0.18
CA ALA A 111 -9.69 -5.49 -0.07
C ALA A 111 -9.85 -4.47 1.07
N PHE A 112 -9.90 -3.19 0.72
CA PHE A 112 -10.15 -2.03 1.59
C PHE A 112 -9.11 -1.79 2.70
N GLY A 113 -8.44 -2.82 3.24
CA GLY A 113 -7.41 -2.66 4.28
C GLY A 113 -7.96 -2.06 5.56
N ILE A 114 -9.22 -2.35 5.91
CA ILE A 114 -9.90 -1.78 7.10
C ILE A 114 -9.14 -2.15 8.39
N GLY A 115 -8.53 -3.34 8.41
CA GLY A 115 -7.71 -3.81 9.52
C GLY A 115 -6.56 -2.89 9.92
N GLN A 116 -6.02 -2.12 8.95
CA GLN A 116 -4.95 -1.15 9.18
C GLN A 116 -5.43 0.13 9.87
N LEU A 117 -6.74 0.37 9.89
CA LEU A 117 -7.34 1.54 10.50
C LEU A 117 -7.62 1.29 11.98
N SER A 118 -7.42 2.30 12.81
CA SER A 118 -7.95 2.36 14.18
C SER A 118 -9.28 3.12 14.24
N ILE A 119 -10.03 2.95 15.32
CA ILE A 119 -11.29 3.67 15.57
C ILE A 119 -11.09 5.20 15.43
N SER A 120 -9.97 5.72 15.93
CA SER A 120 -9.62 7.13 15.83
C SER A 120 -9.33 7.60 14.40
N GLN A 121 -8.68 6.77 13.59
CA GLN A 121 -8.43 7.06 12.18
C GLN A 121 -9.73 7.02 11.36
N ILE A 122 -10.62 6.06 11.64
CA ILE A 122 -11.96 5.97 11.02
C ILE A 122 -12.74 7.25 11.30
N ALA A 123 -12.85 7.66 12.57
CA ALA A 123 -13.53 8.89 12.95
C ALA A 123 -12.93 10.13 12.28
N ARG A 124 -11.60 10.19 12.12
CA ARG A 124 -10.94 11.30 11.41
C ARG A 124 -11.28 11.31 9.92
N LEU A 125 -11.30 10.15 9.26
CA LEU A 125 -11.64 10.03 7.84
C LEU A 125 -13.11 10.37 7.57
N SER A 126 -14.01 9.97 8.47
CA SER A 126 -15.45 10.22 8.39
C SER A 126 -15.87 11.58 8.97
N ARG A 127 -14.95 12.28 9.66
CA ARG A 127 -15.21 13.51 10.44
C ARG A 127 -16.19 13.29 11.60
N ALA A 128 -16.27 12.09 12.17
CA ALA A 128 -17.08 11.78 13.33
C ALA A 128 -16.45 12.31 14.64
N ASN A 129 -17.29 12.68 15.61
CA ASN A 129 -16.85 13.18 16.92
C ASN A 129 -16.78 12.04 17.96
N LEU A 130 -15.57 11.61 18.28
CA LEU A 130 -15.32 10.56 19.28
C LEU A 130 -15.73 10.95 20.72
N GLN A 131 -15.73 12.25 21.06
CA GLN A 131 -16.04 12.70 22.43
C GLN A 131 -17.49 12.42 22.84
N SER A 132 -18.36 12.28 21.85
CA SER A 132 -19.79 11.96 22.05
C SER A 132 -20.06 10.45 22.19
N LEU A 133 -19.04 9.60 22.02
CA LEU A 133 -19.20 8.16 21.98
C LEU A 133 -18.84 7.49 23.30
N ASN A 134 -19.61 6.45 23.62
CA ASN A 134 -19.36 5.52 24.72
C ASN A 134 -18.96 4.15 24.16
N LEU A 135 -18.58 3.24 25.05
CA LEU A 135 -18.16 1.89 24.68
C LEU A 135 -19.28 1.04 24.06
N ALA A 136 -20.55 1.28 24.42
CA ALA A 136 -21.67 0.54 23.85
C ALA A 136 -21.89 0.82 22.36
N HIS A 137 -21.58 2.05 21.91
CA HIS A 137 -21.72 2.45 20.50
C HIS A 137 -20.81 1.70 19.52
N LEU A 138 -19.80 0.97 20.02
CA LEU A 138 -18.87 0.21 19.20
C LEU A 138 -19.22 -1.28 19.11
N GLY A 139 -20.39 -1.70 19.61
CA GLY A 139 -20.91 -3.05 19.40
C GLY A 139 -19.90 -4.14 19.74
N ASP A 140 -19.78 -5.15 18.87
CA ASP A 140 -18.95 -6.32 19.10
C ASP A 140 -17.44 -6.05 19.02
N VAL A 141 -17.03 -4.91 18.45
CA VAL A 141 -15.62 -4.46 18.48
C VAL A 141 -15.14 -4.32 19.93
N VAL A 142 -16.02 -3.87 20.83
CA VAL A 142 -15.73 -3.72 22.26
C VAL A 142 -16.32 -4.85 23.09
N LYS A 143 -17.56 -5.25 22.82
CA LYS A 143 -18.29 -6.25 23.62
C LYS A 143 -17.58 -7.60 23.66
N LEU A 144 -16.84 -7.97 22.62
CA LEU A 144 -16.08 -9.23 22.55
C LEU A 144 -14.71 -9.18 23.23
N GLN A 145 -14.21 -7.99 23.57
CA GLN A 145 -12.90 -7.85 24.23
C GLN A 145 -12.94 -8.44 25.64
N THR A 146 -11.86 -9.09 26.04
CA THR A 146 -11.61 -9.61 27.39
C THR A 146 -10.37 -8.92 27.97
N PRO A 147 -10.16 -8.94 29.30
CA PRO A 147 -8.90 -8.46 29.86
C PRO A 147 -7.67 -9.12 29.22
N THR A 148 -7.71 -10.44 28.96
CA THR A 148 -6.62 -11.14 28.27
C THR A 148 -6.42 -10.65 26.84
N SER A 149 -7.49 -10.51 26.04
CA SER A 149 -7.34 -10.04 24.66
C SER A 149 -6.75 -8.63 24.62
N LEU A 150 -7.19 -7.74 25.51
CA LEU A 150 -6.68 -6.37 25.57
C LEU A 150 -5.18 -6.32 25.96
N ILE A 151 -4.73 -7.18 26.88
CA ILE A 151 -3.29 -7.27 27.22
C ILE A 151 -2.48 -7.77 26.02
N GLU A 152 -2.97 -8.77 25.30
CA GLU A 152 -2.28 -9.36 24.15
C GLU A 152 -2.25 -8.43 22.93
N ASP A 153 -3.32 -7.68 22.72
CA ASP A 153 -3.59 -6.96 21.48
C ASP A 153 -3.19 -5.47 21.56
N ILE A 154 -3.10 -4.89 22.77
CA ILE A 154 -2.75 -3.47 22.97
C ILE A 154 -1.39 -3.37 23.70
N PRO A 155 -0.32 -2.90 23.02
CA PRO A 155 1.01 -2.79 23.63
C PRO A 155 1.01 -1.95 24.91
N GLY A 156 1.59 -2.52 25.98
CA GLY A 156 1.70 -1.85 27.28
C GLY A 156 0.40 -1.79 28.10
N PHE A 157 -0.72 -2.31 27.58
CA PHE A 157 -2.00 -2.30 28.29
C PHE A 157 -1.96 -3.04 29.62
N GLY A 158 -1.22 -4.15 29.67
CA GLY A 158 -1.00 -4.90 30.91
C GLY A 158 -0.28 -4.12 32.02
N ASN A 159 0.52 -3.10 31.68
CA ASN A 159 1.26 -2.27 32.64
C ASN A 159 0.43 -1.06 33.11
N LEU A 160 -0.77 -0.86 32.56
CA LEU A 160 -1.61 0.26 32.97
C LEU A 160 -2.06 0.06 34.41
N PRO A 161 -2.05 1.14 35.23
CA PRO A 161 -2.71 1.11 36.53
C PRO A 161 -4.17 0.73 36.33
N ILE A 162 -4.65 -0.25 37.12
CA ILE A 162 -5.99 -0.81 36.92
C ILE A 162 -7.11 0.25 37.02
N GLN A 163 -6.86 1.33 37.76
CA GLN A 163 -7.75 2.48 37.90
C GLN A 163 -7.99 3.24 36.58
N ARG A 164 -7.06 3.14 35.63
CA ARG A 164 -7.20 3.75 34.30
C ARG A 164 -8.01 2.89 33.33
N ALA A 165 -8.32 1.64 33.69
CA ALA A 165 -9.14 0.72 32.92
C ALA A 165 -10.49 0.46 33.63
N LYS A 166 -11.28 1.51 33.83
CA LYS A 166 -12.51 1.48 34.65
C LYS A 166 -13.49 0.35 34.27
N PRO A 167 -13.71 0.00 32.99
CA PRO A 167 -14.62 -1.08 32.63
C PRO A 167 -14.13 -2.44 33.12
N LEU A 168 -12.81 -2.67 33.20
CA LEU A 168 -12.26 -3.92 33.72
C LEU A 168 -12.45 -4.03 35.23
N VAL A 169 -12.39 -2.92 35.94
CA VAL A 169 -12.71 -2.87 37.37
C VAL A 169 -14.17 -3.19 37.60
N GLN A 170 -15.06 -2.54 36.85
CA GLN A 170 -16.48 -2.83 36.94
C GLN A 170 -16.77 -4.30 36.61
N LEU A 171 -16.11 -4.87 35.61
CA LEU A 171 -16.24 -6.28 35.23
C LEU A 171 -15.82 -7.21 36.36
N ALA A 172 -14.68 -6.91 36.99
CA ALA A 172 -14.17 -7.67 38.12
C ALA A 172 -15.11 -7.62 39.32
N MET A 173 -15.61 -6.44 39.67
CA MET A 173 -16.51 -6.24 40.80
C MET A 173 -17.86 -6.93 40.59
N GLN A 174 -18.46 -6.80 39.39
CA GLN A 174 -19.70 -7.48 39.05
C GLN A 174 -19.56 -9.00 39.12
N SER A 175 -18.44 -9.54 38.62
CA SER A 175 -18.14 -10.98 38.68
C SER A 175 -18.03 -11.48 40.13
N LEU A 176 -17.38 -10.71 41.01
CA LEU A 176 -17.23 -11.08 42.42
C LEU A 176 -18.52 -10.95 43.22
N GLN A 177 -19.31 -9.90 43.00
CA GLN A 177 -20.63 -9.77 43.61
C GLN A 177 -21.53 -10.93 43.24
N THR A 178 -21.51 -11.34 41.97
CA THR A 178 -22.23 -12.53 41.50
C THR A 178 -21.78 -13.79 42.25
N LYS A 179 -20.46 -14.00 42.40
CA LYS A 179 -19.91 -15.14 43.14
C LYS A 179 -20.25 -15.13 44.63
N LEU A 180 -20.37 -13.94 45.23
CA LEU A 180 -20.68 -13.75 46.65
C LEU A 180 -22.20 -13.71 46.93
N GLY A 181 -23.05 -13.80 45.91
CA GLY A 181 -24.51 -13.73 46.07
C GLY A 181 -25.01 -12.35 46.52
N VAL A 182 -24.22 -11.29 46.31
CA VAL A 182 -24.59 -9.92 46.65
C VAL A 182 -25.44 -9.34 45.52
N PRO A 183 -26.62 -8.74 45.79
CA PRO A 183 -27.43 -8.10 44.76
C PRO A 183 -26.66 -7.01 44.03
N ILE A 184 -26.54 -7.13 42.71
CA ILE A 184 -25.92 -6.13 41.86
C ILE A 184 -26.98 -5.08 41.52
N ASP A 185 -26.77 -3.84 41.93
CA ASP A 185 -27.51 -2.70 41.38
C ASP A 185 -26.85 -2.27 40.06
N PRO A 186 -27.44 -2.53 38.89
CA PRO A 186 -26.85 -2.21 37.60
C PRO A 186 -26.71 -0.70 37.36
N THR A 187 -27.36 0.13 38.17
CA THR A 187 -27.37 1.60 38.03
C THR A 187 -26.27 2.29 38.84
N ARG A 188 -25.66 1.62 39.82
CA ARG A 188 -24.57 2.18 40.62
C ARG A 188 -23.20 1.96 39.97
N ASN A 189 -22.42 3.03 39.89
CA ASN A 189 -20.96 2.91 39.71
C ASN A 189 -20.38 2.52 41.06
N ILE A 190 -19.57 1.46 41.10
CA ILE A 190 -18.96 1.07 42.36
C ILE A 190 -17.64 1.83 42.49
N ASP A 191 -17.50 2.59 43.58
CA ASP A 191 -16.32 3.38 43.86
C ASP A 191 -15.16 2.50 44.35
N PHE A 192 -13.95 2.81 43.88
CA PHE A 192 -12.71 2.07 44.19
C PHE A 192 -12.42 1.98 45.70
N GLU A 193 -12.93 2.93 46.49
CA GLU A 193 -12.72 2.99 47.94
C GLU A 193 -13.35 1.83 48.71
N HIS A 194 -14.25 1.05 48.09
CA HIS A 194 -14.97 -0.05 48.74
C HIS A 194 -14.58 -1.43 48.21
N LEU A 195 -13.40 -1.56 47.62
CA LEU A 195 -12.89 -2.83 47.12
C LEU A 195 -12.68 -3.84 48.27
N PRO A 196 -13.03 -5.13 48.10
CA PRO A 196 -12.69 -6.16 49.08
C PRO A 196 -11.16 -6.27 49.20
N LEU A 197 -10.65 -6.53 50.41
CA LEU A 197 -9.22 -6.61 50.79
C LEU A 197 -8.30 -7.35 49.79
N GLN A 198 -8.85 -8.24 48.95
CA GLN A 198 -8.14 -8.95 47.89
C GLN A 198 -7.66 -8.06 46.72
N PHE A 199 -8.22 -6.86 46.53
CA PHE A 199 -7.83 -5.94 45.45
C PHE A 199 -6.74 -4.94 45.82
N GLU A 200 -6.39 -4.80 47.11
CA GLU A 200 -5.30 -3.92 47.54
C GLU A 200 -3.96 -4.31 46.90
N GLN A 201 -3.83 -5.57 46.46
CA GLN A 201 -2.63 -6.10 45.81
C GLN A 201 -2.66 -6.00 44.27
N VAL A 202 -3.75 -5.49 43.67
CA VAL A 202 -3.91 -5.36 42.22
C VAL A 202 -3.54 -3.95 41.79
N ALA A 203 -2.27 -3.75 41.41
CA ALA A 203 -1.79 -2.45 40.94
C ALA A 203 -2.06 -2.24 39.44
N THR A 204 -1.85 -3.27 38.63
CA THR A 204 -1.93 -3.20 37.17
C THR A 204 -3.01 -4.13 36.59
N VAL A 205 -3.33 -3.93 35.30
CA VAL A 205 -4.22 -4.84 34.56
C VAL A 205 -3.64 -6.26 34.50
N SER A 206 -2.31 -6.41 34.42
CA SER A 206 -1.69 -7.74 34.48
C SER A 206 -1.87 -8.41 35.83
N ASP A 207 -1.83 -7.66 36.92
CA ASP A 207 -2.07 -8.19 38.26
C ASP A 207 -3.51 -8.67 38.40
N LEU A 208 -4.47 -7.96 37.81
CA LEU A 208 -5.88 -8.37 37.79
C LEU A 208 -6.03 -9.75 37.13
N VAL A 209 -5.44 -9.93 35.95
CA VAL A 209 -5.53 -11.19 35.19
C VAL A 209 -4.85 -12.34 35.93
N LYS A 210 -3.73 -12.09 36.61
CA LYS A 210 -3.03 -13.10 37.42
C LYS A 210 -3.82 -13.48 38.67
N ALA A 211 -4.37 -12.49 39.38
CA ALA A 211 -5.11 -12.69 40.61
C ALA A 211 -6.48 -13.34 40.36
N PHE A 212 -7.12 -13.04 39.22
CA PHE A 212 -8.46 -13.53 38.90
C PHE A 212 -8.54 -14.13 37.48
N PRO A 213 -8.06 -15.37 37.28
CA PRO A 213 -8.07 -16.03 35.98
C PRO A 213 -9.46 -16.18 35.34
N ASP A 214 -10.52 -16.31 36.14
CA ASP A 214 -11.90 -16.41 35.63
C ASP A 214 -12.38 -15.09 35.01
N ILE A 215 -11.96 -13.95 35.56
CA ILE A 215 -12.31 -12.61 35.05
C ILE A 215 -11.54 -12.34 33.76
N ALA A 216 -10.31 -12.84 33.66
CA ALA A 216 -9.43 -12.60 32.52
C ALA A 216 -10.04 -12.99 31.17
N LYS A 217 -10.90 -14.02 31.16
CA LYS A 217 -11.59 -14.54 29.97
C LYS A 217 -13.01 -14.01 29.79
N LEU A 218 -13.51 -13.22 30.74
CA LEU A 218 -14.88 -12.73 30.70
C LEU A 218 -14.97 -11.56 29.71
N PRO A 219 -15.86 -11.61 28.70
CA PRO A 219 -16.00 -10.54 27.73
C PRO A 219 -16.73 -9.33 28.31
N LEU A 220 -16.40 -8.14 27.84
CA LEU A 220 -17.01 -6.88 28.28
C LEU A 220 -18.54 -6.84 28.08
N LYS A 221 -19.10 -7.62 27.14
CA LYS A 221 -20.56 -7.77 26.99
C LYS A 221 -21.26 -8.22 28.28
N SER A 222 -20.54 -8.87 29.20
CA SER A 222 -21.09 -9.32 30.49
C SER A 222 -21.50 -8.16 31.41
N LEU A 223 -21.00 -6.94 31.15
CA LEU A 223 -21.44 -5.71 31.81
C LEU A 223 -22.86 -5.27 31.38
N GLY A 224 -23.30 -5.72 30.20
CA GLY A 224 -24.53 -5.26 29.56
C GLY A 224 -24.39 -3.86 28.93
N ASP A 225 -25.24 -3.61 27.93
CA ASP A 225 -25.19 -2.39 27.13
C ASP A 225 -25.41 -1.13 27.97
N PHE A 226 -26.36 -1.18 28.92
CA PHE A 226 -26.62 -0.07 29.83
C PHE A 226 -25.35 0.36 30.57
N LYS A 227 -24.59 -0.58 31.14
CA LYS A 227 -23.35 -0.25 31.84
C LYS A 227 -22.27 0.25 30.88
N LEU A 228 -22.15 -0.36 29.70
CA LEU A 228 -21.19 0.10 28.68
C LEU A 228 -21.46 1.53 28.20
N THR A 229 -22.71 2.01 28.25
CA THR A 229 -22.99 3.43 27.93
C THR A 229 -22.40 4.42 28.94
N SER A 230 -22.11 3.97 30.17
CA SER A 230 -21.51 4.83 31.21
C SER A 230 -20.01 5.04 31.06
N PHE A 231 -19.36 4.27 30.17
CA PHE A 231 -17.92 4.34 29.94
C PHE A 231 -17.60 5.03 28.62
N LYS A 232 -16.64 5.94 28.67
CA LYS A 232 -16.09 6.62 27.49
C LYS A 232 -15.00 5.78 26.84
N LEU A 233 -14.62 6.16 25.62
CA LEU A 233 -13.59 5.48 24.86
C LEU A 233 -12.20 5.54 25.51
N ASP A 234 -11.91 6.60 26.25
CA ASP A 234 -10.66 6.81 27.00
C ASP A 234 -10.61 6.07 28.33
N ASP A 235 -11.73 5.50 28.80
CA ASP A 235 -11.76 4.60 29.95
C ASP A 235 -11.17 3.20 29.62
N LEU A 236 -10.85 2.93 28.34
CA LEU A 236 -9.99 1.83 27.89
C LEU A 236 -8.82 2.38 27.05
N PRO A 237 -7.74 2.87 27.71
CA PRO A 237 -6.61 3.46 27.02
C PRO A 237 -6.01 2.52 25.97
N GLY A 238 -5.69 3.06 24.79
CA GLY A 238 -5.10 2.32 23.68
C GLY A 238 -6.09 1.67 22.72
N LEU A 239 -7.32 1.38 23.16
CA LEU A 239 -8.35 0.73 22.34
C LEU A 239 -8.68 1.53 21.07
N SER A 240 -8.84 2.85 21.19
CA SER A 240 -9.20 3.72 20.07
C SER A 240 -8.06 3.96 19.06
N THR A 241 -6.84 3.68 19.46
CA THR A 241 -5.61 3.91 18.67
C THR A 241 -5.01 2.64 18.10
N ALA A 242 -5.34 1.47 18.67
CA ALA A 242 -4.94 0.18 18.13
C ALA A 242 -5.56 -0.03 16.73
N PRO A 243 -4.77 -0.44 15.72
CA PRO A 243 -5.30 -0.95 14.47
C PRO A 243 -6.25 -2.11 14.70
N LEU A 244 -7.33 -2.20 13.92
CA LEU A 244 -8.33 -3.25 14.06
C LEU A 244 -7.75 -4.67 13.89
N ASP A 245 -6.73 -4.85 13.05
CA ASP A 245 -6.03 -6.14 12.88
C ASP A 245 -5.28 -6.59 14.14
N GLN A 246 -4.92 -5.65 15.03
CA GLN A 246 -4.31 -6.00 16.30
C GLN A 246 -5.36 -6.53 17.29
N LEU A 247 -6.60 -6.04 17.21
CA LEU A 247 -7.72 -6.46 18.05
C LEU A 247 -8.33 -7.76 17.52
N LYS A 248 -7.70 -8.90 17.80
CA LYS A 248 -8.00 -10.19 17.14
C LYS A 248 -9.47 -10.61 17.24
N VAL A 249 -10.11 -10.32 18.37
CA VAL A 249 -11.53 -10.68 18.58
C VAL A 249 -12.49 -9.74 17.84
N ALA A 250 -12.04 -8.55 17.42
CA ALA A 250 -12.83 -7.60 16.64
C ALA A 250 -13.10 -8.10 15.20
N ASP A 251 -12.32 -9.05 14.68
CA ASP A 251 -12.57 -9.69 13.38
C ASP A 251 -13.98 -10.29 13.27
N GLN A 252 -14.60 -10.65 14.39
CA GLN A 252 -15.96 -11.23 14.44
C GLN A 252 -17.07 -10.18 14.39
N ALA A 253 -16.75 -8.91 14.65
CA ALA A 253 -17.71 -7.82 14.66
C ALA A 253 -18.15 -7.46 13.24
N LEU A 254 -19.40 -7.01 13.12
CA LEU A 254 -19.92 -6.50 11.85
C LEU A 254 -19.42 -5.08 11.62
N LEU A 255 -19.23 -4.68 10.35
CA LEU A 255 -18.80 -3.32 10.04
C LEU A 255 -19.78 -2.25 10.56
N LYS A 256 -21.06 -2.61 10.71
CA LYS A 256 -22.09 -1.73 11.30
C LYS A 256 -21.72 -1.23 12.69
N ASP A 257 -20.93 -1.99 13.44
CA ASP A 257 -20.51 -1.64 14.80
C ASP A 257 -19.53 -0.44 14.81
N LEU A 258 -18.94 -0.12 13.65
CA LEU A 258 -18.11 1.06 13.44
C LEU A 258 -18.85 2.20 12.71
N ASN A 259 -20.15 2.06 12.43
CA ASN A 259 -20.92 3.13 11.80
C ASN A 259 -21.11 4.34 12.72
N SER A 260 -21.07 4.15 14.04
CA SER A 260 -21.10 5.25 15.02
C SER A 260 -19.87 6.17 14.92
N VAL A 261 -18.73 5.63 14.46
CA VAL A 261 -17.53 6.39 14.11
C VAL A 261 -17.42 6.69 12.61
N GLY A 262 -18.50 6.44 11.86
CA GLY A 262 -18.65 6.84 10.47
C GLY A 262 -17.93 5.96 9.45
N LEU A 263 -17.55 4.71 9.78
CA LEU A 263 -16.92 3.78 8.83
C LEU A 263 -17.70 3.67 7.52
N GLY A 264 -19.01 3.42 7.60
CA GLY A 264 -19.88 3.30 6.44
C GLY A 264 -19.99 4.54 5.57
N ASN A 265 -19.56 5.71 6.06
CA ASN A 265 -19.62 6.99 5.35
C ASN A 265 -18.28 7.38 4.69
N ILE A 266 -17.23 6.60 4.87
CA ILE A 266 -15.93 6.85 4.24
C ILE A 266 -16.04 6.52 2.75
N PRO A 267 -15.69 7.43 1.82
CA PRO A 267 -15.63 7.10 0.40
C PRO A 267 -14.67 5.95 0.13
N LEU A 268 -15.03 5.02 -0.76
CA LEU A 268 -14.24 3.81 -1.02
C LEU A 268 -12.79 4.14 -1.47
N SER A 269 -12.58 5.27 -2.13
CA SER A 269 -11.26 5.77 -2.53
C SER A 269 -10.35 6.22 -1.37
N LYS A 270 -10.89 6.38 -0.15
CA LYS A 270 -10.14 6.81 1.04
C LYS A 270 -9.71 5.67 1.95
N PHE A 271 -10.10 4.45 1.62
CA PHE A 271 -9.62 3.26 2.32
C PHE A 271 -8.14 2.99 2.02
N PRO A 272 -7.38 2.39 2.95
CA PRO A 272 -5.97 2.04 2.75
C PRO A 272 -5.71 1.25 1.45
N VAL A 273 -6.63 0.34 1.10
CA VAL A 273 -6.60 -0.37 -0.18
C VAL A 273 -7.87 -0.07 -0.97
N ALA A 274 -7.86 1.07 -1.64
CA ALA A 274 -8.97 1.52 -2.47
C ALA A 274 -9.11 0.71 -3.77
N PRO A 275 -10.33 0.42 -4.25
CA PRO A 275 -10.54 -0.05 -5.61
C PRO A 275 -10.12 1.04 -6.61
N LYS A 276 -9.23 0.67 -7.54
CA LYS A 276 -8.72 1.54 -8.62
C LYS A 276 -8.41 0.69 -9.84
N LEU A 277 -8.50 1.25 -11.05
CA LEU A 277 -8.12 0.53 -12.26
C LEU A 277 -6.68 0.02 -12.15
N ALA A 278 -6.47 -1.27 -12.43
CA ALA A 278 -5.16 -1.89 -12.41
C ALA A 278 -4.31 -1.42 -13.60
N GLN A 279 -2.99 -1.52 -13.45
CA GLN A 279 -2.08 -1.28 -14.57
C GLN A 279 -2.32 -2.32 -15.68
N GLY A 280 -2.33 -1.88 -16.93
CA GLY A 280 -2.56 -2.76 -18.08
C GLY A 280 -4.01 -3.12 -18.32
N VAL A 281 -4.96 -2.52 -17.59
CA VAL A 281 -6.38 -2.61 -17.92
C VAL A 281 -6.62 -2.13 -19.35
N ARG A 282 -7.47 -2.88 -20.05
CA ARG A 282 -7.99 -2.56 -21.36
C ARG A 282 -9.50 -2.36 -21.29
N PHE A 283 -10.05 -1.85 -22.38
CA PHE A 283 -11.48 -1.61 -22.53
C PHE A 283 -12.01 -2.45 -23.68
N ALA A 284 -13.11 -3.13 -23.43
CA ALA A 284 -13.83 -3.87 -24.43
C ALA A 284 -15.29 -3.48 -24.45
N GLU A 285 -15.88 -3.49 -25.63
CA GLU A 285 -17.31 -3.43 -25.79
C GLU A 285 -17.91 -4.81 -25.46
N VAL A 286 -19.03 -4.83 -24.72
CA VAL A 286 -19.86 -6.02 -24.58
C VAL A 286 -20.48 -6.30 -25.95
N ASP A 287 -19.98 -7.31 -26.66
CA ASP A 287 -20.40 -7.54 -28.05
C ASP A 287 -21.72 -8.31 -28.11
N VAL A 288 -21.75 -9.51 -27.51
CA VAL A 288 -22.95 -10.34 -27.40
C VAL A 288 -23.06 -10.95 -26.00
N VAL A 289 -24.29 -10.96 -25.46
CA VAL A 289 -24.61 -11.64 -24.20
C VAL A 289 -25.22 -13.00 -24.49
N LEU A 290 -24.61 -14.06 -23.99
CA LEU A 290 -25.01 -15.43 -24.31
C LEU A 290 -25.38 -16.25 -23.07
N GLY A 291 -26.51 -16.95 -23.16
CA GLY A 291 -27.08 -17.72 -22.08
C GLY A 291 -26.51 -19.15 -21.93
N PRO A 292 -27.15 -19.99 -21.08
CA PRO A 292 -26.69 -21.34 -20.76
C PRO A 292 -26.68 -22.35 -21.93
N LYS A 293 -27.20 -22.00 -23.11
CA LYS A 293 -27.17 -22.88 -24.27
C LYS A 293 -25.78 -22.98 -24.91
N GLU A 294 -24.94 -21.97 -24.66
CA GLU A 294 -23.58 -21.93 -25.19
C GLU A 294 -22.66 -22.95 -24.53
N GLN A 295 -21.67 -23.42 -25.31
CA GLN A 295 -20.79 -24.52 -24.92
C GLN A 295 -19.35 -24.23 -25.34
N ASN A 296 -18.39 -25.01 -24.81
CA ASN A 296 -17.00 -25.09 -25.30
C ASN A 296 -16.26 -23.76 -25.45
N ARG A 297 -16.26 -22.95 -24.39
CA ARG A 297 -15.55 -21.66 -24.36
C ARG A 297 -14.14 -21.83 -23.83
N LEU A 298 -13.19 -21.91 -24.77
CA LEU A 298 -11.75 -22.12 -24.48
C LEU A 298 -10.94 -20.81 -24.51
N ARG A 299 -11.38 -19.81 -25.30
CA ARG A 299 -10.77 -18.47 -25.30
C ARG A 299 -11.48 -17.60 -24.27
N VAL A 300 -10.89 -17.46 -23.09
CA VAL A 300 -11.53 -16.82 -21.95
C VAL A 300 -10.63 -15.74 -21.37
N ILE A 301 -11.23 -14.70 -20.78
CA ILE A 301 -10.49 -13.77 -19.92
C ILE A 301 -10.80 -13.98 -18.43
N SER A 302 -11.67 -14.95 -18.14
CA SER A 302 -12.10 -15.31 -16.80
C SER A 302 -11.18 -16.35 -16.19
N GLY A 303 -10.89 -16.18 -14.90
CA GLY A 303 -9.98 -17.07 -14.19
C GLY A 303 -10.13 -16.99 -12.69
N THR A 304 -9.21 -17.66 -12.01
CA THR A 304 -9.13 -17.80 -10.55
C THR A 304 -7.68 -17.64 -10.06
N ILE A 305 -7.47 -17.69 -8.74
CA ILE A 305 -6.14 -17.58 -8.11
C ILE A 305 -5.94 -18.74 -7.15
N PRO A 306 -5.60 -19.95 -7.65
CA PRO A 306 -5.48 -21.15 -6.83
C PRO A 306 -4.11 -21.30 -6.14
N ARG A 307 -3.10 -20.49 -6.49
CA ARG A 307 -1.73 -20.59 -5.93
C ARG A 307 -1.00 -19.25 -5.92
N ARG A 308 -0.58 -18.79 -4.74
CA ARG A 308 0.40 -17.68 -4.54
C ARG A 308 0.17 -16.45 -5.44
N ASP A 309 -1.06 -15.95 -5.49
CA ASP A 309 -1.42 -14.75 -6.26
C ASP A 309 -1.27 -14.84 -7.78
N LYS A 310 -1.05 -16.05 -8.32
CA LYS A 310 -1.04 -16.29 -9.76
C LYS A 310 -2.44 -16.45 -10.31
N PHE A 311 -2.79 -15.63 -11.30
CA PHE A 311 -4.03 -15.77 -12.05
C PHE A 311 -3.93 -16.95 -13.02
N GLU A 312 -4.93 -17.82 -12.98
CA GLU A 312 -5.08 -18.97 -13.87
C GLU A 312 -6.42 -18.84 -14.59
N GLU A 313 -6.37 -18.77 -15.92
CA GLU A 313 -7.56 -18.79 -16.79
C GLU A 313 -8.33 -20.10 -16.61
N VAL A 314 -9.66 -20.01 -16.65
CA VAL A 314 -10.55 -21.15 -16.47
C VAL A 314 -11.45 -21.29 -17.67
N GLU A 315 -11.13 -22.28 -18.51
CA GLU A 315 -11.92 -22.65 -19.66
C GLU A 315 -13.24 -23.32 -19.26
N CYS A 316 -14.24 -23.22 -20.12
CA CYS A 316 -15.52 -23.91 -19.99
C CYS A 316 -15.73 -24.90 -21.15
N PRO A 317 -15.19 -26.12 -21.08
CA PRO A 317 -15.40 -27.17 -22.10
C PRO A 317 -16.77 -27.86 -21.97
N GLY A 318 -17.65 -27.35 -21.10
CA GLY A 318 -18.94 -27.94 -20.79
C GLY A 318 -20.05 -27.51 -21.76
N LYS A 319 -21.26 -28.06 -21.52
CA LYS A 319 -22.47 -27.81 -22.32
C LYS A 319 -23.26 -26.56 -21.91
N SER A 320 -22.80 -25.82 -20.92
CA SER A 320 -23.47 -24.62 -20.41
C SER A 320 -22.43 -23.63 -19.91
N CYS A 321 -22.09 -22.68 -20.77
CA CYS A 321 -21.11 -21.63 -20.53
C CYS A 321 -21.77 -20.27 -20.77
N PRO A 322 -22.67 -19.80 -19.90
CA PRO A 322 -23.18 -18.44 -20.00
C PRO A 322 -22.02 -17.44 -19.89
N HIS A 323 -21.96 -16.45 -20.77
CA HIS A 323 -20.86 -15.49 -20.85
C HIS A 323 -21.24 -14.25 -21.65
N ILE A 324 -20.36 -13.27 -21.65
CA ILE A 324 -20.34 -12.24 -22.69
C ILE A 324 -19.15 -12.47 -23.61
N GLU A 325 -19.33 -12.25 -24.90
CA GLU A 325 -18.19 -12.06 -25.81
C GLU A 325 -17.79 -10.59 -25.82
N MET A 326 -16.49 -10.39 -25.92
CA MET A 326 -15.89 -9.06 -25.82
C MET A 326 -15.37 -8.62 -27.17
N HIS A 327 -15.48 -7.33 -27.48
CA HIS A 327 -14.77 -6.71 -28.59
C HIS A 327 -13.68 -5.78 -28.05
N ASP A 328 -12.40 -6.17 -28.19
CA ASP A 328 -11.25 -5.41 -27.67
C ASP A 328 -11.04 -4.16 -28.52
N MET A 329 -11.40 -3.02 -27.92
CA MET A 329 -11.40 -1.72 -28.58
C MET A 329 -10.00 -1.14 -28.74
N MET A 330 -9.00 -1.66 -28.02
CA MET A 330 -7.65 -1.10 -27.99
C MET A 330 -6.69 -1.81 -28.93
N THR A 331 -6.75 -3.14 -29.06
CA THR A 331 -5.81 -3.86 -29.94
C THR A 331 -6.44 -4.97 -30.76
N THR A 332 -7.75 -5.24 -30.61
CA THR A 332 -8.47 -6.39 -31.18
C THR A 332 -8.04 -7.78 -30.69
N GLN A 333 -6.96 -7.90 -29.92
CA GLN A 333 -6.34 -9.18 -29.52
C GLN A 333 -7.30 -10.08 -28.73
N TYR A 334 -8.12 -9.47 -27.87
CA TYR A 334 -9.09 -10.18 -27.03
C TYR A 334 -10.51 -10.13 -27.59
N SER A 335 -10.68 -9.79 -28.88
CA SER A 335 -12.01 -9.82 -29.51
C SER A 335 -12.50 -11.26 -29.69
N GLY A 336 -13.77 -11.51 -29.36
CA GLY A 336 -14.37 -12.84 -29.35
C GLY A 336 -13.87 -13.75 -28.21
N PHE A 337 -13.21 -13.19 -27.20
CA PHE A 337 -12.94 -13.88 -25.94
C PHE A 337 -14.17 -13.81 -25.04
N ALA A 338 -14.38 -14.88 -24.27
CA ALA A 338 -15.48 -14.99 -23.33
C ALA A 338 -15.10 -14.47 -21.93
N TRP A 339 -15.95 -13.61 -21.37
CA TRP A 339 -16.01 -13.36 -19.93
C TRP A 339 -17.16 -14.18 -19.34
N LEU A 340 -16.80 -15.28 -18.68
CA LEU A 340 -17.71 -16.30 -18.18
C LEU A 340 -18.51 -15.84 -16.96
N ASP A 341 -19.72 -16.38 -16.83
CA ASP A 341 -20.58 -16.19 -15.66
C ASP A 341 -19.92 -16.77 -14.39
N GLY A 342 -19.84 -15.97 -13.33
CA GLY A 342 -19.21 -16.30 -12.05
C GLY A 342 -19.88 -17.46 -11.29
N ARG A 343 -21.07 -17.93 -11.71
CA ARG A 343 -21.65 -19.20 -11.23
C ARG A 343 -20.78 -20.39 -11.61
N LEU A 344 -19.95 -20.28 -12.65
CA LEU A 344 -18.88 -21.23 -12.88
C LEU A 344 -17.85 -21.12 -11.74
N GLN A 345 -17.75 -22.18 -10.95
CA GLN A 345 -16.80 -22.30 -9.84
C GLN A 345 -15.58 -23.11 -10.29
N ALA A 346 -14.39 -22.63 -9.95
CA ALA A 346 -13.13 -23.34 -10.15
C ALA A 346 -12.26 -23.28 -8.90
N LYS A 347 -11.13 -24.01 -8.92
CA LYS A 347 -10.20 -24.02 -7.78
C LYS A 347 -9.69 -22.60 -7.54
N ASP A 348 -9.81 -22.12 -6.31
CA ASP A 348 -9.49 -20.74 -5.96
C ASP A 348 -9.10 -20.64 -4.48
N GLY A 349 -8.33 -19.60 -4.14
CA GLY A 349 -7.72 -19.50 -2.82
C GLY A 349 -6.64 -20.57 -2.59
N TYR A 350 -5.87 -20.42 -1.51
CA TYR A 350 -4.75 -21.31 -1.22
C TYR A 350 -4.35 -21.32 0.26
N GLY A 351 -3.73 -22.42 0.67
CA GLY A 351 -3.37 -22.67 2.06
C GLY A 351 -4.59 -22.99 2.94
N PRO A 352 -4.42 -23.07 4.26
CA PRO A 352 -5.47 -23.52 5.17
C PRO A 352 -6.76 -22.69 5.14
N LEU A 353 -6.69 -21.40 4.81
CA LEU A 353 -7.88 -20.53 4.79
C LEU A 353 -8.88 -20.87 3.67
N CYS A 354 -8.48 -21.56 2.61
CA CYS A 354 -9.43 -21.93 1.54
C CYS A 354 -10.26 -23.17 1.87
N ILE A 355 -9.81 -24.01 2.80
CA ILE A 355 -10.40 -25.32 3.11
C ILE A 355 -11.88 -25.24 3.49
N PRO A 356 -12.32 -24.30 4.37
CA PRO A 356 -13.73 -24.19 4.74
C PRO A 356 -14.66 -23.89 3.57
N PHE A 357 -14.12 -23.34 2.48
CA PHE A 357 -14.83 -22.99 1.26
C PHE A 357 -14.65 -24.03 0.14
N GLY A 358 -14.10 -25.20 0.46
CA GLY A 358 -13.75 -26.23 -0.52
C GLY A 358 -12.66 -25.81 -1.50
N CYS A 359 -11.94 -24.72 -1.21
CA CYS A 359 -10.97 -24.07 -2.11
C CYS A 359 -11.53 -23.86 -3.52
N LYS A 360 -12.79 -23.45 -3.63
CA LYS A 360 -13.46 -23.10 -4.88
C LYS A 360 -14.02 -21.70 -4.82
N GLY A 361 -13.97 -21.01 -5.93
CA GLY A 361 -14.46 -19.65 -6.07
C GLY A 361 -14.95 -19.36 -7.48
N PRO A 362 -15.69 -18.25 -7.65
CA PRO A 362 -16.27 -17.85 -8.92
C PRO A 362 -15.16 -17.41 -9.87
N VAL A 363 -15.27 -17.80 -11.14
CA VAL A 363 -14.41 -17.23 -12.19
C VAL A 363 -14.69 -15.75 -12.38
N GLY A 364 -13.68 -14.98 -12.74
CA GLY A 364 -13.84 -13.55 -13.03
C GLY A 364 -12.55 -12.90 -13.50
N ASN A 365 -12.51 -11.58 -13.46
CA ASN A 365 -11.38 -10.77 -13.88
C ASN A 365 -11.01 -9.75 -12.79
N HIS A 366 -9.85 -9.07 -12.87
CA HIS A 366 -9.36 -8.16 -11.82
C HIS A 366 -9.05 -6.75 -12.35
N PRO A 367 -9.98 -6.06 -13.04
CA PRO A 367 -9.74 -4.72 -13.56
C PRO A 367 -9.51 -3.68 -12.45
N PHE A 368 -9.93 -3.96 -11.21
CA PHE A 368 -9.72 -3.06 -10.07
C PHE A 368 -8.61 -3.51 -9.11
N GLY A 369 -7.70 -4.36 -9.61
CA GLY A 369 -6.60 -4.92 -8.85
C GLY A 369 -6.96 -6.23 -8.14
N LYS A 370 -5.94 -6.96 -7.67
CA LYS A 370 -6.10 -8.28 -7.03
C LYS A 370 -7.01 -8.29 -5.81
N ALA A 371 -7.20 -7.16 -5.15
CA ALA A 371 -8.11 -7.06 -4.02
C ALA A 371 -9.56 -7.41 -4.41
N PHE A 372 -9.94 -7.16 -5.67
CA PHE A 372 -11.31 -7.23 -6.13
C PHE A 372 -11.42 -8.06 -7.41
N ARG A 373 -12.15 -9.18 -7.33
CA ARG A 373 -12.59 -9.93 -8.49
C ARG A 373 -13.91 -9.38 -8.99
N VAL A 374 -13.91 -8.96 -10.24
CA VAL A 374 -15.12 -8.59 -10.97
C VAL A 374 -15.72 -9.85 -11.57
N VAL A 375 -16.95 -10.15 -11.16
CA VAL A 375 -17.74 -11.29 -11.65
C VAL A 375 -18.88 -10.78 -12.50
N VAL A 376 -19.10 -11.44 -13.64
CA VAL A 376 -20.28 -11.25 -14.49
C VAL A 376 -21.30 -12.30 -14.06
N THR A 377 -22.56 -11.92 -13.90
CA THR A 377 -23.63 -12.84 -13.50
C THR A 377 -24.93 -12.54 -14.22
N ARG A 378 -25.81 -13.54 -14.27
CA ARG A 378 -27.18 -13.44 -14.80
C ARG A 378 -27.24 -12.86 -16.23
N PRO A 379 -26.53 -13.45 -17.21
CA PRO A 379 -26.68 -13.04 -18.60
C PRO A 379 -28.11 -13.27 -19.05
N GLN A 380 -28.74 -12.18 -19.48
CA GLN A 380 -30.07 -12.11 -20.06
C GLN A 380 -29.88 -11.85 -21.55
N GLU A 381 -29.72 -12.94 -22.30
CA GLU A 381 -29.52 -12.97 -23.75
C GLU A 381 -30.66 -12.24 -24.49
N ASP A 382 -31.90 -12.39 -24.03
CA ASP A 382 -33.07 -11.69 -24.57
C ASP A 382 -33.04 -10.17 -24.40
N LYS A 383 -32.30 -9.68 -23.40
CA LYS A 383 -32.14 -8.26 -23.10
C LYS A 383 -30.77 -7.71 -23.48
N GLY A 384 -29.87 -8.56 -24.00
CA GLY A 384 -28.47 -8.22 -24.24
C GLY A 384 -27.82 -7.61 -23.00
N SER A 385 -28.07 -8.14 -21.79
CA SER A 385 -27.64 -7.50 -20.54
C SER A 385 -27.05 -8.45 -19.51
N ILE A 386 -26.11 -7.94 -18.71
CA ILE A 386 -25.45 -8.64 -17.62
C ILE A 386 -25.41 -7.79 -16.35
N THR A 387 -25.30 -8.44 -15.20
CA THR A 387 -25.01 -7.78 -13.92
C THR A 387 -23.56 -8.04 -13.54
N VAL A 388 -22.88 -7.00 -13.04
CA VAL A 388 -21.50 -7.08 -12.59
C VAL A 388 -21.43 -6.79 -11.10
N GLY A 389 -20.61 -7.57 -10.38
CA GLY A 389 -20.32 -7.30 -8.99
C GLY A 389 -18.88 -7.56 -8.60
N LEU A 390 -18.50 -7.01 -7.45
CA LEU A 390 -17.21 -7.19 -6.82
C LEU A 390 -17.27 -8.30 -5.79
N LYS A 391 -16.29 -9.18 -5.85
CA LYS A 391 -15.97 -10.12 -4.79
C LYS A 391 -14.55 -9.91 -4.29
N PHE A 392 -14.30 -10.26 -3.04
CA PHE A 392 -13.02 -10.11 -2.37
C PHE A 392 -12.73 -11.37 -1.53
N ARG A 393 -11.47 -11.44 -1.10
CA ARG A 393 -10.92 -12.55 -0.32
C ARG A 393 -10.25 -12.04 0.94
N ALA A 394 -10.20 -12.88 1.96
CA ALA A 394 -9.40 -12.65 3.16
C ALA A 394 -8.09 -13.43 3.06
N CYS A 395 -6.97 -12.80 3.44
CA CYS A 395 -5.66 -13.41 3.49
C CYS A 395 -5.06 -13.30 4.90
N LYS A 396 -4.26 -14.26 5.33
CA LYS A 396 -3.42 -14.12 6.54
C LYS A 396 -2.06 -14.73 6.28
N ARG A 397 -1.04 -14.20 6.94
CA ARG A 397 0.29 -14.83 6.96
C ARG A 397 0.39 -15.65 8.23
N LEU A 398 0.46 -16.96 8.08
CA LEU A 398 0.60 -17.89 9.20
C LEU A 398 2.09 -18.24 9.37
N PRO A 399 2.60 -18.33 10.62
CA PRO A 399 3.95 -18.83 10.88
C PRO A 399 4.19 -20.19 10.21
N PHE A 400 5.35 -20.37 9.59
CA PHE A 400 5.78 -21.61 8.90
C PHE A 400 4.98 -22.05 7.66
N VAL A 401 3.75 -21.54 7.46
CA VAL A 401 2.89 -21.83 6.29
C VAL A 401 2.98 -20.73 5.23
N GLY A 402 3.26 -19.48 5.64
CA GLY A 402 3.31 -18.32 4.76
C GLY A 402 1.94 -17.70 4.52
N LYS A 403 1.78 -16.97 3.40
CA LYS A 403 0.51 -16.35 3.02
C LYS A 403 -0.50 -17.44 2.65
N THR A 404 -1.70 -17.34 3.19
CA THR A 404 -2.86 -18.16 2.83
C THR A 404 -4.04 -17.23 2.59
N CYS A 405 -4.95 -17.60 1.69
CA CYS A 405 -6.11 -16.81 1.33
C CYS A 405 -7.35 -17.68 1.12
N THR A 406 -8.51 -17.15 1.45
CA THR A 406 -9.81 -17.70 1.00
C THR A 406 -9.94 -17.56 -0.52
N PRO A 407 -10.89 -18.26 -1.14
CA PRO A 407 -11.41 -17.88 -2.45
C PRO A 407 -11.99 -16.46 -2.44
N TYR A 408 -12.24 -15.89 -3.63
CA TYR A 408 -13.02 -14.64 -3.75
C TYR A 408 -14.48 -14.93 -3.49
N PHE A 409 -14.82 -14.97 -2.21
CA PHE A 409 -16.09 -15.46 -1.71
C PHE A 409 -16.96 -14.34 -1.13
N PHE A 410 -16.37 -13.24 -0.67
CA PHE A 410 -17.11 -12.19 0.03
C PHE A 410 -17.52 -11.07 -0.94
N PRO A 411 -18.76 -10.55 -0.87
CA PRO A 411 -19.84 -11.08 -0.04
C PRO A 411 -20.36 -12.43 -0.59
N PRO A 412 -20.96 -13.27 0.28
CA PRO A 412 -21.59 -14.52 -0.14
C PRO A 412 -22.69 -14.29 -1.20
N GLY A 413 -23.04 -15.35 -1.93
CA GLY A 413 -23.96 -15.32 -3.07
C GLY A 413 -23.25 -15.10 -4.41
N ASP A 414 -23.93 -15.39 -5.53
CA ASP A 414 -23.27 -15.47 -6.84
C ASP A 414 -22.86 -14.10 -7.40
N ALA A 415 -23.69 -13.07 -7.18
CA ALA A 415 -23.55 -11.75 -7.81
C ALA A 415 -22.50 -10.82 -7.16
N GLY A 416 -22.06 -11.09 -5.92
CA GLY A 416 -21.14 -10.20 -5.20
C GLY A 416 -21.76 -8.84 -4.84
N MET A 417 -20.92 -7.86 -4.52
CA MET A 417 -21.30 -6.46 -4.30
C MET A 417 -21.60 -5.80 -5.65
N PRO A 418 -22.86 -5.44 -5.96
CA PRO A 418 -23.24 -4.95 -7.29
C PRO A 418 -22.55 -3.63 -7.64
N ILE A 419 -21.91 -3.57 -8.80
CA ILE A 419 -21.29 -2.33 -9.32
C ILE A 419 -21.99 -1.75 -10.54
N GLY A 420 -22.96 -2.47 -11.08
CA GLY A 420 -23.80 -2.02 -12.18
C GLY A 420 -24.26 -3.17 -13.05
N SER A 421 -25.03 -2.80 -14.07
CA SER A 421 -25.43 -3.69 -15.15
C SER A 421 -24.96 -3.11 -16.47
N PHE A 422 -24.44 -3.96 -17.35
CA PHE A 422 -23.97 -3.57 -18.68
C PHE A 422 -24.83 -4.23 -19.73
N ARG A 423 -25.04 -3.52 -20.82
CA ARG A 423 -25.71 -4.00 -22.02
C ARG A 423 -24.72 -4.14 -23.16
N GLU A 424 -25.13 -4.87 -24.19
CA GLU A 424 -24.43 -4.89 -25.46
C GLU A 424 -24.13 -3.45 -25.93
N LYS A 425 -22.96 -3.27 -26.53
CA LYS A 425 -22.40 -1.98 -26.97
C LYS A 425 -21.91 -1.05 -25.86
N GLN A 426 -22.11 -1.40 -24.59
CA GLN A 426 -21.46 -0.68 -23.49
C GLN A 426 -20.02 -1.16 -23.28
N ILE A 427 -19.17 -0.25 -22.80
CA ILE A 427 -17.75 -0.48 -22.63
C ILE A 427 -17.47 -0.90 -21.19
N ILE A 428 -16.72 -1.99 -21.01
CA ILE A 428 -16.34 -2.55 -19.72
C ILE A 428 -14.82 -2.70 -19.61
N PRO A 429 -14.21 -2.30 -18.46
CA PRO A 429 -12.80 -2.51 -18.23
C PRO A 429 -12.51 -3.98 -17.91
N PHE A 430 -11.42 -4.51 -18.45
CA PHE A 430 -10.89 -5.82 -18.11
C PHE A 430 -9.37 -5.77 -18.02
N LEU A 431 -8.80 -6.62 -17.18
CA LEU A 431 -7.37 -6.87 -17.15
C LEU A 431 -7.09 -8.07 -18.06
N PRO A 432 -6.29 -7.91 -19.13
CA PRO A 432 -5.87 -9.01 -19.98
C PRO A 432 -5.25 -10.15 -19.16
N PRO A 433 -5.59 -11.42 -19.45
CA PRO A 433 -4.84 -12.53 -18.91
C PRO A 433 -3.41 -12.46 -19.42
N SER A 434 -2.47 -12.05 -18.56
CA SER A 434 -1.06 -12.20 -18.87
C SER A 434 -0.73 -13.69 -18.82
N THR A 435 -0.05 -14.23 -19.83
CA THR A 435 0.45 -15.62 -19.85
C THR A 435 1.31 -15.90 -18.61
N GLY A 436 0.68 -16.34 -17.51
CA GLY A 436 1.33 -16.80 -16.29
C GLY A 436 2.14 -15.80 -15.46
N LYS A 437 1.95 -14.47 -15.58
CA LYS A 437 2.62 -13.48 -14.70
C LYS A 437 1.78 -13.21 -13.43
N ASP A 438 2.47 -12.90 -12.33
CA ASP A 438 1.85 -12.58 -11.04
C ASP A 438 0.91 -11.37 -11.17
N VAL A 439 -0.22 -11.38 -10.47
CA VAL A 439 -1.02 -10.15 -10.30
C VAL A 439 -0.28 -9.27 -9.31
N THR A 440 0.66 -8.45 -9.79
CA THR A 440 1.45 -7.53 -8.95
C THR A 440 0.55 -6.41 -8.43
N GLY A 441 0.67 -6.12 -7.14
CA GLY A 441 -0.22 -5.24 -6.39
C GLY A 441 0.38 -3.89 -6.00
N ASP A 442 1.56 -3.54 -6.49
CA ASP A 442 2.28 -2.33 -6.08
C ASP A 442 2.35 -1.27 -7.18
N ASP A 443 1.40 -1.27 -8.12
CA ASP A 443 1.45 -0.38 -9.26
C ASP A 443 0.52 0.85 -9.11
N TYR A 444 1.20 1.93 -8.69
CA TYR A 444 1.17 3.28 -9.24
C TYR A 444 0.00 4.26 -8.95
N THR A 445 0.46 5.51 -8.84
CA THR A 445 -0.14 6.85 -8.77
C THR A 445 -1.20 7.11 -9.87
N PRO A 446 -2.16 8.04 -9.67
CA PRO A 446 -3.24 8.30 -10.62
C PRO A 446 -2.74 8.77 -12.00
N PRO A 447 -3.49 8.50 -13.09
CA PRO A 447 -3.24 9.11 -14.39
C PRO A 447 -3.58 10.60 -14.35
N GLU A 448 -2.62 11.44 -14.74
CA GLU A 448 -2.95 12.75 -15.30
C GLU A 448 -3.65 12.55 -16.65
N ILE A 449 -4.59 13.45 -16.92
CA ILE A 449 -5.44 13.51 -18.11
C ILE A 449 -4.57 13.42 -19.37
N ALA A 450 -5.02 12.59 -20.32
CA ALA A 450 -4.37 12.35 -21.59
C ALA A 450 -4.01 13.64 -22.34
N THR A 451 -2.74 13.77 -22.70
CA THR A 451 -2.33 14.42 -23.95
C THR A 451 -1.28 13.55 -24.62
N GLU A 452 -1.68 13.01 -25.76
CA GLU A 452 -0.89 12.55 -26.90
C GLU A 452 0.07 11.36 -26.70
N GLU A 453 -0.04 10.45 -27.68
CA GLU A 453 0.81 9.30 -27.92
C GLU A 453 2.30 9.71 -27.92
N ASP A 454 3.12 9.05 -27.10
CA ASP A 454 4.44 8.67 -27.60
C ASP A 454 4.73 7.21 -27.27
N SER A 455 4.95 6.48 -28.34
CA SER A 455 5.57 5.16 -28.39
C SER A 455 6.78 5.06 -27.46
N GLY A 456 6.94 3.89 -26.84
CA GLY A 456 8.04 3.58 -25.93
C GLY A 456 9.40 4.12 -26.39
N SER A 457 9.81 5.20 -25.73
CA SER A 457 11.10 5.87 -25.88
C SER A 457 11.45 6.48 -24.52
N ASP A 458 12.18 5.75 -23.70
CA ASP A 458 12.88 6.33 -22.54
C ASP A 458 13.95 7.30 -23.05
N THR A 459 13.58 8.55 -23.29
CA THR A 459 14.50 9.67 -23.55
C THR A 459 14.64 10.52 -22.29
N CYS A 460 15.49 10.06 -21.38
CA CYS A 460 16.34 10.99 -20.62
C CYS A 460 17.63 11.16 -21.44
N SER A 461 17.93 12.39 -21.84
CA SER A 461 19.20 12.93 -22.37
C SER A 461 20.16 11.98 -23.11
N ALA A 462 20.62 12.38 -24.30
CA ALA A 462 21.73 11.72 -24.97
C ALA A 462 22.88 11.44 -24.01
N SER A 463 23.19 10.16 -23.81
CA SER A 463 24.33 9.71 -23.03
C SER A 463 25.60 10.21 -23.71
N LEU A 464 26.50 10.85 -22.94
CA LEU A 464 27.75 11.37 -23.50
C LEU A 464 28.94 10.73 -22.77
N PRO A 465 30.05 10.49 -23.47
CA PRO A 465 31.28 10.00 -22.86
C PRO A 465 31.74 10.91 -21.72
N ILE A 466 32.28 10.30 -20.66
CA ILE A 466 32.95 11.00 -19.58
C ILE A 466 34.36 11.38 -20.04
N ASP A 467 34.76 12.63 -19.80
CA ASP A 467 36.13 13.06 -20.02
C ASP A 467 37.06 12.41 -18.99
N LEU A 468 37.97 11.57 -19.49
CA LEU A 468 38.95 10.85 -18.68
C LEU A 468 39.89 11.77 -17.89
N LYS A 469 40.04 13.05 -18.29
CA LYS A 469 40.82 14.05 -17.54
C LYS A 469 40.18 14.44 -16.20
N HIS A 470 38.89 14.15 -16.03
CA HIS A 470 38.12 14.48 -14.82
C HIS A 470 37.68 13.22 -14.06
N LEU A 471 38.30 12.07 -14.33
CA LEU A 471 37.90 10.78 -13.76
C LEU A 471 37.86 10.79 -12.23
N ASP A 472 38.81 11.45 -11.55
CA ASP A 472 38.85 11.52 -10.08
C ASP A 472 37.67 12.31 -9.49
N ALA A 473 37.37 13.48 -10.06
CA ALA A 473 36.26 14.32 -9.63
C ALA A 473 34.91 13.62 -9.87
N VAL A 474 34.78 12.94 -11.00
CA VAL A 474 33.59 12.15 -11.36
C VAL A 474 33.47 10.93 -10.45
N THR A 475 34.56 10.21 -10.19
CA THR A 475 34.60 9.07 -9.27
C THR A 475 34.16 9.48 -7.87
N GLN A 476 34.63 10.63 -7.37
CA GLN A 476 34.21 11.15 -6.08
C GLN A 476 32.73 11.54 -6.05
N ALA A 477 32.20 12.11 -7.13
CA ALA A 477 30.78 12.42 -7.23
C ALA A 477 29.90 11.17 -7.19
N VAL A 478 30.34 10.07 -7.79
CA VAL A 478 29.66 8.77 -7.72
C VAL A 478 29.71 8.19 -6.31
N ILE A 479 30.88 8.20 -5.66
CA ILE A 479 31.00 7.75 -4.25
C ILE A 479 30.06 8.56 -3.35
N ASN A 480 29.98 9.87 -3.57
CA ASN A 480 29.08 10.74 -2.80
C ASN A 480 27.60 10.46 -3.09
N ALA A 481 27.28 10.00 -4.31
CA ALA A 481 25.94 9.56 -4.69
C ALA A 481 25.60 8.17 -4.14
N THR A 482 26.59 7.38 -3.70
CA THR A 482 26.32 6.12 -3.01
C THR A 482 25.71 6.36 -1.62
N PRO A 483 24.67 5.60 -1.25
CA PRO A 483 24.06 5.61 0.08
C PRO A 483 25.03 5.51 1.27
N THR A 484 24.76 6.22 2.38
CA THR A 484 25.60 6.15 3.61
C THR A 484 25.21 5.05 4.59
N ASP A 485 24.07 4.40 4.39
CA ASP A 485 23.50 3.40 5.28
C ASP A 485 24.46 2.21 5.50
N HIS A 486 24.50 1.71 6.72
CA HIS A 486 25.30 0.54 7.12
C HIS A 486 26.80 0.60 6.71
N GLY A 487 27.38 1.77 6.47
CA GLY A 487 28.76 1.93 6.01
C GLY A 487 28.96 1.69 4.52
N GLU A 488 27.88 1.66 3.72
CA GLU A 488 27.92 1.39 2.27
C GLU A 488 28.83 2.37 1.54
N ARG A 489 28.66 3.69 1.71
CA ARG A 489 29.57 4.68 1.08
C ARG A 489 31.05 4.44 1.39
N LYS A 490 31.37 4.00 2.61
CA LYS A 490 32.75 3.68 3.01
C LYS A 490 33.27 2.46 2.25
N ARG A 491 32.44 1.43 2.08
CA ARG A 491 32.77 0.25 1.25
C ARG A 491 32.84 0.63 -0.22
N ALA A 492 31.88 1.37 -0.74
CA ALA A 492 31.84 1.87 -2.10
C ALA A 492 33.07 2.71 -2.47
N ALA A 493 33.59 3.51 -1.54
CA ALA A 493 34.86 4.23 -1.71
C ALA A 493 36.08 3.30 -1.92
N GLN A 494 35.99 2.04 -1.49
CA GLN A 494 37.00 1.00 -1.77
C GLN A 494 36.81 0.36 -3.15
N TYR A 495 35.58 0.22 -3.64
CA TYR A 495 35.25 -0.49 -4.89
C TYR A 495 35.23 0.44 -6.12
N ILE A 496 34.50 1.55 -6.02
CA ILE A 496 34.17 2.45 -7.14
C ILE A 496 35.41 2.99 -7.87
N PRO A 497 36.52 3.39 -7.20
CA PRO A 497 37.71 3.83 -7.92
C PRO A 497 38.28 2.77 -8.87
N TYR A 498 38.21 1.49 -8.49
CA TYR A 498 38.64 0.39 -9.36
C TYR A 498 37.69 0.19 -10.53
N ILE A 499 36.38 0.20 -10.28
CA ILE A 499 35.34 0.09 -11.32
C ILE A 499 35.50 1.21 -12.36
N MET A 500 35.62 2.46 -11.91
CA MET A 500 35.74 3.63 -12.80
C MET A 500 37.01 3.57 -13.65
N ARG A 501 38.16 3.18 -13.07
CA ARG A 501 39.42 3.00 -13.82
C ARG A 501 39.35 1.84 -14.80
N SER A 502 38.83 0.69 -14.38
CA SER A 502 38.71 -0.50 -15.24
C SER A 502 37.73 -0.29 -16.39
N CYS A 503 36.61 0.39 -16.16
CA CYS A 503 35.64 0.71 -17.21
C CYS A 503 36.18 1.74 -18.19
N ALA A 504 36.88 2.78 -17.70
CA ALA A 504 37.61 3.72 -18.55
C ALA A 504 38.66 3.01 -19.42
N LYS A 505 39.50 2.14 -18.83
CA LYS A 505 40.50 1.31 -19.54
C LYS A 505 39.85 0.37 -20.55
N ALA A 506 38.71 -0.21 -20.21
CA ALA A 506 37.93 -1.04 -21.12
C ALA A 506 37.27 -0.21 -22.24
N GLY A 507 37.13 1.11 -22.11
CA GLY A 507 36.46 1.98 -23.08
C GLY A 507 34.94 2.10 -22.87
N LEU A 508 34.43 1.66 -21.71
CA LEU A 508 33.08 1.99 -21.23
C LEU A 508 33.13 3.40 -20.63
N THR A 509 32.98 4.41 -21.48
CA THR A 509 33.05 5.83 -21.07
C THR A 509 31.70 6.52 -21.08
N ASP A 510 30.67 5.89 -21.65
CA ASP A 510 29.31 6.42 -21.68
C ASP A 510 28.69 6.49 -20.27
N SER A 511 28.07 7.62 -19.92
CA SER A 511 27.52 7.85 -18.58
C SER A 511 26.45 6.84 -18.18
N ALA A 512 25.64 6.36 -19.13
CA ALA A 512 24.61 5.35 -18.84
C ALA A 512 25.22 3.95 -18.71
N GLN A 513 26.18 3.59 -19.57
CA GLN A 513 26.88 2.31 -19.45
C GLN A 513 27.66 2.21 -18.14
N LEU A 514 28.34 3.29 -17.73
CA LEU A 514 29.06 3.38 -16.45
C LEU A 514 28.10 3.29 -15.27
N ALA A 515 26.98 3.99 -15.33
CA ALA A 515 25.96 3.92 -14.30
C ALA A 515 25.40 2.50 -14.13
N TYR A 516 25.19 1.77 -15.23
CA TYR A 516 24.76 0.37 -15.17
C TYR A 516 25.83 -0.56 -14.58
N ALA A 517 27.11 -0.37 -14.93
CA ALA A 517 28.20 -1.16 -14.34
C ALA A 517 28.28 -0.96 -12.81
N LEU A 518 28.16 0.28 -12.34
CA LEU A 518 28.15 0.62 -10.91
C LEU A 518 26.92 0.06 -10.18
N ALA A 519 25.75 0.12 -10.82
CA ALA A 519 24.50 -0.42 -10.28
C ALA A 519 24.55 -1.94 -10.15
N THR A 520 25.09 -2.62 -11.17
CA THR A 520 25.31 -4.07 -11.14
C THR A 520 26.27 -4.43 -10.02
N ALA A 521 27.41 -3.74 -9.92
CA ALA A 521 28.37 -3.98 -8.86
C ALA A 521 27.77 -3.80 -7.47
N ARG A 522 26.99 -2.74 -7.25
CA ARG A 522 26.30 -2.49 -5.99
C ARG A 522 25.34 -3.63 -5.63
N HIS A 523 24.58 -4.12 -6.60
CA HIS A 523 23.57 -5.15 -6.38
C HIS A 523 24.20 -6.52 -6.10
N GLU A 524 25.10 -6.95 -6.98
CA GLU A 524 25.71 -8.30 -6.95
C GLU A 524 26.69 -8.49 -5.79
N THR A 525 27.11 -7.42 -5.12
CA THR A 525 28.02 -7.46 -3.96
C THR A 525 27.34 -7.21 -2.62
N ASP A 526 26.00 -7.26 -2.58
CA ASP A 526 25.21 -6.87 -1.40
C ASP A 526 25.65 -5.49 -0.87
N HIS A 527 25.54 -4.46 -1.70
CA HIS A 527 25.90 -3.10 -1.34
C HIS A 527 27.40 -2.96 -0.98
N PHE A 528 28.26 -3.52 -1.84
CA PHE A 528 29.72 -3.54 -1.70
C PHE A 528 30.24 -4.26 -0.45
N ASN A 529 29.43 -5.15 0.13
CA ASN A 529 29.72 -5.87 1.35
C ASN A 529 30.61 -7.10 1.10
N THR A 530 30.39 -7.84 0.01
CA THR A 530 31.15 -9.05 -0.31
C THR A 530 31.26 -9.29 -1.81
N MET A 531 32.37 -9.85 -2.27
CA MET A 531 32.53 -10.38 -3.63
C MET A 531 32.33 -11.89 -3.70
N GLU A 532 31.94 -12.53 -2.60
CA GLU A 532 31.59 -13.94 -2.55
C GLU A 532 30.09 -14.10 -2.29
N GLU A 533 29.47 -15.04 -2.99
CA GLU A 533 28.11 -15.46 -2.73
C GLU A 533 27.94 -16.02 -1.30
N TYR A 534 26.79 -15.73 -0.69
CA TYR A 534 26.43 -16.23 0.65
C TYR A 534 26.08 -17.71 0.65
N ASP A 535 25.40 -18.20 -0.40
CA ASP A 535 25.18 -19.62 -0.59
C ASP A 535 26.50 -20.26 -1.04
N LYS A 536 27.05 -21.14 -0.20
CA LYS A 536 28.31 -21.84 -0.47
C LYS A 536 28.13 -23.08 -1.34
N ARG A 537 26.93 -23.34 -1.87
CA ARG A 537 26.66 -24.41 -2.83
C ARG A 537 27.29 -24.07 -4.19
N ALA A 538 28.22 -24.91 -4.63
CA ALA A 538 28.87 -24.74 -5.92
C ALA A 538 27.88 -24.95 -7.09
N TYR A 539 27.97 -24.10 -8.11
CA TYR A 539 27.19 -24.25 -9.35
C TYR A 539 27.76 -25.36 -10.23
N ASP A 540 29.07 -25.54 -10.22
CA ASP A 540 29.81 -26.63 -10.87
C ASP A 540 31.20 -26.83 -10.24
N ALA A 541 32.08 -27.56 -10.92
CA ALA A 541 33.44 -27.83 -10.46
C ALA A 541 34.30 -26.56 -10.24
N CYS A 542 33.85 -25.36 -10.63
CA CYS A 542 34.58 -24.11 -10.45
C CYS A 542 34.04 -23.23 -9.30
N GLY A 543 33.08 -23.73 -8.53
CA GLY A 543 32.65 -23.14 -7.25
C GLY A 543 31.42 -22.24 -7.33
N ILE A 544 31.38 -21.24 -6.46
CA ILE A 544 30.27 -20.28 -6.26
C ILE A 544 30.39 -19.05 -7.16
N GLY A 545 29.42 -18.13 -7.11
CA GLY A 545 29.54 -16.78 -7.69
C GLY A 545 30.66 -15.98 -7.02
N GLU A 546 31.47 -15.30 -7.85
CA GLU A 546 32.62 -14.51 -7.38
C GLU A 546 32.79 -13.19 -8.15
N GLY A 547 33.28 -12.17 -7.45
CA GLY A 547 33.60 -10.86 -7.99
C GLY A 547 32.43 -9.88 -8.03
N MET A 548 32.67 -8.70 -8.58
CA MET A 548 31.71 -7.59 -8.58
C MET A 548 30.45 -7.82 -9.43
N ILE A 549 30.42 -8.89 -10.24
CA ILE A 549 29.25 -9.28 -11.04
C ILE A 549 28.83 -10.73 -10.77
N GLN A 550 29.35 -11.34 -9.70
CA GLN A 550 29.06 -12.73 -9.31
C GLN A 550 29.20 -13.72 -10.48
N VAL A 551 30.40 -13.79 -11.09
CA VAL A 551 30.65 -14.69 -12.22
C VAL A 551 30.48 -16.14 -11.75
N THR A 552 29.51 -16.85 -12.32
CA THR A 552 29.22 -18.26 -12.03
C THR A 552 29.67 -19.15 -13.20
N HIS A 553 29.77 -20.46 -12.95
CA HIS A 553 30.17 -21.50 -13.90
C HIS A 553 31.64 -21.48 -14.39
N CYS A 554 32.21 -22.67 -14.58
CA CYS A 554 33.56 -22.89 -15.13
C CYS A 554 33.78 -22.22 -16.48
N TYR A 555 32.77 -22.26 -17.34
CA TYR A 555 32.85 -21.72 -18.68
C TYR A 555 33.07 -20.20 -18.65
N GLU A 556 32.24 -19.45 -17.91
CA GLU A 556 32.35 -18.00 -17.86
C GLU A 556 33.61 -17.53 -17.11
N LYS A 557 33.96 -18.21 -16.00
CA LYS A 557 35.19 -17.90 -15.26
C LYS A 557 36.45 -18.12 -16.09
N THR A 558 36.52 -19.22 -16.85
CA THR A 558 37.66 -19.49 -17.75
C THR A 558 37.74 -18.48 -18.88
N LYS A 559 36.58 -18.15 -19.46
CA LYS A 559 36.46 -17.19 -20.57
C LYS A 559 36.89 -15.79 -20.16
N ILE A 560 36.37 -15.26 -19.05
CA ILE A 560 36.74 -13.91 -18.59
C ILE A 560 38.21 -13.85 -18.18
N MET A 561 38.72 -14.83 -17.43
CA MET A 561 40.12 -14.82 -17.00
C MET A 561 41.08 -14.91 -18.18
N LYS A 562 40.78 -15.77 -19.17
CA LYS A 562 41.55 -15.83 -20.41
C LYS A 562 41.55 -14.49 -21.14
N ARG A 563 40.42 -13.78 -21.16
CA ARG A 563 40.33 -12.45 -21.78
C ARG A 563 41.19 -11.42 -21.07
N LEU A 564 41.31 -11.52 -19.75
CA LEU A 564 42.19 -10.70 -18.92
C LEU A 564 43.67 -11.12 -19.00
N GLY A 565 44.02 -12.07 -19.88
CA GLY A 565 45.40 -12.55 -20.05
C GLY A 565 45.84 -13.53 -18.96
N MET A 566 44.90 -14.10 -18.20
CA MET A 566 45.15 -14.99 -17.08
C MET A 566 44.61 -16.40 -17.36
N LYS A 567 45.32 -17.43 -16.88
CA LYS A 567 44.73 -18.78 -16.79
C LYS A 567 43.88 -18.86 -15.52
N TYR A 568 42.63 -19.28 -15.63
CA TYR A 568 41.78 -19.52 -14.46
C TYR A 568 42.36 -20.63 -13.58
N GLY A 569 42.41 -20.39 -12.28
CA GLY A 569 43.14 -21.19 -11.29
C GLY A 569 42.42 -22.43 -10.78
N GLY A 570 41.17 -22.68 -11.17
CA GLY A 570 40.36 -23.81 -10.68
C GLY A 570 39.31 -23.38 -9.66
N VAL A 571 39.01 -24.21 -8.66
CA VAL A 571 37.92 -23.94 -7.69
C VAL A 571 38.18 -22.63 -6.93
N SER A 572 37.25 -21.67 -7.02
CA SER A 572 37.28 -20.40 -6.28
C SER A 572 38.61 -19.63 -6.41
N ASP A 573 38.87 -19.12 -7.62
CA ASP A 573 40.07 -18.34 -7.89
C ASP A 573 39.95 -16.95 -7.23
N LYS A 574 40.60 -16.80 -6.07
CA LYS A 574 40.60 -15.56 -5.27
C LYS A 574 40.98 -14.30 -6.04
N ARG A 575 41.63 -14.42 -7.20
CA ARG A 575 41.87 -13.26 -8.07
C ARG A 575 40.57 -12.61 -8.53
N LEU A 576 39.48 -13.35 -8.72
CA LEU A 576 38.16 -12.75 -9.01
C LEU A 576 37.58 -11.95 -7.84
N GLN A 577 38.18 -12.02 -6.65
CA GLN A 577 37.85 -11.23 -5.47
C GLN A 577 38.86 -10.09 -5.21
N ASP A 578 39.92 -9.99 -6.02
CA ASP A 578 40.83 -8.84 -6.02
C ASP A 578 40.17 -7.66 -6.73
N PHE A 579 40.26 -6.46 -6.15
CA PHE A 579 39.58 -5.27 -6.67
C PHE A 579 39.91 -4.95 -8.13
N ASN A 580 41.16 -5.11 -8.57
CA ASN A 580 41.54 -4.81 -9.96
C ASN A 580 40.97 -5.87 -10.90
N THR A 581 41.16 -7.14 -10.56
CA THR A 581 40.73 -8.25 -11.42
C THR A 581 39.21 -8.35 -11.48
N ALA A 582 38.50 -8.13 -10.37
CA ALA A 582 37.05 -8.12 -10.31
C ALA A 582 36.44 -6.95 -11.09
N ALA A 583 37.04 -5.77 -11.02
CA ALA A 583 36.61 -4.61 -11.79
C ALA A 583 36.91 -4.77 -13.29
N ASP A 584 38.08 -5.31 -13.65
CA ASP A 584 38.42 -5.65 -15.04
C ASP A 584 37.45 -6.73 -15.58
N ALA A 585 37.10 -7.74 -14.80
CA ALA A 585 36.10 -8.75 -15.16
C ALA A 585 34.73 -8.11 -15.44
N LEU A 586 34.20 -7.32 -14.49
CA LEU A 586 32.94 -6.58 -14.64
C LEU A 586 32.93 -5.74 -15.93
N CYS A 587 33.90 -4.85 -16.09
CA CYS A 587 33.90 -3.86 -17.16
C CYS A 587 34.19 -4.46 -18.54
N VAL A 588 35.15 -5.39 -18.65
CA VAL A 588 35.44 -6.07 -19.93
C VAL A 588 34.28 -6.99 -20.30
N GLY A 589 33.73 -7.75 -19.35
CA GLY A 589 32.63 -8.66 -19.60
C GLY A 589 31.34 -7.97 -20.03
N LEU A 590 31.00 -6.81 -19.43
CA LEU A 590 29.87 -5.99 -19.87
C LEU A 590 30.07 -5.40 -21.27
N LYS A 591 31.28 -4.90 -21.56
CA LYS A 591 31.62 -4.35 -22.88
C LYS A 591 31.55 -5.40 -23.98
N GLU A 592 32.10 -6.58 -23.73
CA GLU A 592 32.23 -7.63 -24.75
C GLU A 592 31.04 -8.57 -24.79
N GLY A 593 30.13 -8.47 -23.82
CA GLY A 593 28.92 -9.29 -23.76
C GLY A 593 29.23 -10.72 -23.35
N PHE A 594 29.94 -10.90 -22.24
CA PHE A 594 30.33 -12.24 -21.80
C PHE A 594 29.35 -12.91 -20.87
N TYR A 595 28.41 -12.16 -20.30
CA TYR A 595 27.43 -12.66 -19.34
C TYR A 595 26.09 -12.95 -20.03
N GLY A 596 25.21 -13.68 -19.34
CA GLY A 596 23.82 -13.94 -19.72
C GLY A 596 23.64 -14.31 -21.19
N GLN A 597 23.02 -13.41 -21.97
CA GLN A 597 22.65 -13.60 -23.37
C GLN A 597 23.83 -13.46 -24.37
N ALA A 598 25.05 -13.26 -23.87
CA ALA A 598 26.27 -13.12 -24.66
C ALA A 598 26.26 -11.94 -25.66
N ARG A 599 25.69 -10.78 -25.28
CA ARG A 599 25.73 -9.56 -26.12
C ARG A 599 26.25 -8.34 -25.35
N PRO A 600 27.02 -7.45 -26.01
CA PRO A 600 27.49 -6.20 -25.43
C PRO A 600 26.34 -5.34 -24.90
N ILE A 601 26.49 -4.78 -23.70
CA ILE A 601 25.47 -3.86 -23.16
C ILE A 601 25.31 -2.60 -23.99
N ALA A 602 26.32 -2.21 -24.78
CA ALA A 602 26.27 -1.03 -25.66
C ALA A 602 25.08 -1.06 -26.64
N GLN A 603 24.56 -2.25 -27.00
CA GLN A 603 23.36 -2.39 -27.83
C GLN A 603 22.10 -1.81 -27.16
N CYS A 604 22.07 -1.77 -25.83
CA CYS A 604 21.00 -1.21 -25.02
C CYS A 604 21.12 0.32 -24.82
N PHE A 605 22.19 0.93 -25.30
CA PHE A 605 22.51 2.36 -25.10
C PHE A 605 22.79 3.04 -26.45
N SER A 606 21.81 3.05 -27.35
CA SER A 606 21.94 3.61 -28.71
C SER A 606 20.95 4.75 -28.97
N GLY A 607 21.29 5.64 -29.92
CA GLY A 607 20.40 6.74 -30.33
C GLY A 607 20.10 7.79 -29.25
N GLY A 608 20.97 7.90 -28.23
CA GLY A 608 20.75 8.80 -27.10
C GLY A 608 19.73 8.30 -26.07
N ARG A 609 19.41 7.00 -26.07
CA ARG A 609 18.47 6.36 -25.14
C ARG A 609 19.21 5.38 -24.23
N ALA A 610 18.90 5.41 -22.93
CA ALA A 610 19.45 4.49 -21.94
C ALA A 610 18.43 3.44 -21.52
N ASN A 611 18.56 2.21 -22.02
CA ASN A 611 17.65 1.11 -21.67
C ASN A 611 18.30 0.15 -20.65
N TYR A 612 18.16 0.48 -19.37
CA TYR A 612 18.69 -0.32 -18.26
C TYR A 612 18.04 -1.70 -18.15
N SER A 613 16.78 -1.84 -18.57
CA SER A 613 16.06 -3.11 -18.58
C SER A 613 16.64 -4.06 -19.62
N CYS A 614 16.98 -3.55 -20.81
CA CYS A 614 17.74 -4.29 -21.82
C CYS A 614 19.12 -4.68 -21.28
N ALA A 615 19.84 -3.76 -20.62
CA ALA A 615 21.17 -4.04 -20.10
C ALA A 615 21.14 -5.15 -19.03
N ARG A 616 20.11 -5.18 -18.16
CA ARG A 616 19.92 -6.27 -17.19
C ARG A 616 19.67 -7.61 -17.85
N GLN A 617 18.83 -7.66 -18.87
CA GLN A 617 18.58 -8.88 -19.65
C GLN A 617 19.85 -9.45 -20.30
N GLN A 618 20.82 -8.60 -20.65
CA GLN A 618 22.10 -9.08 -21.18
C GLN A 618 22.98 -9.75 -20.11
N VAL A 619 22.79 -9.45 -18.83
CA VAL A 619 23.58 -10.00 -17.72
C VAL A 619 22.89 -11.19 -17.05
N ASN A 620 21.59 -11.11 -16.79
CA ASN A 620 20.80 -12.16 -16.14
C ASN A 620 19.30 -12.08 -16.53
N ASP A 621 18.57 -13.20 -16.49
CA ASP A 621 17.17 -13.33 -16.93
C ASP A 621 16.21 -12.56 -16.00
N HIS A 622 15.72 -11.40 -16.47
CA HIS A 622 14.68 -10.52 -15.91
C HIS A 622 14.63 -10.20 -14.39
N ASP A 623 15.54 -10.72 -13.58
CA ASP A 623 15.54 -10.54 -12.13
C ASP A 623 16.00 -9.12 -11.73
N GLN A 624 15.30 -8.55 -10.74
CA GLN A 624 15.56 -7.25 -10.13
C GLN A 624 15.73 -6.07 -11.12
N ILE A 625 15.12 -6.13 -12.31
CA ILE A 625 15.26 -5.11 -13.37
C ILE A 625 15.03 -3.69 -12.82
N GLU A 626 13.91 -3.44 -12.16
CA GLU A 626 13.56 -2.08 -11.71
C GLU A 626 14.44 -1.60 -10.56
N LEU A 627 14.88 -2.51 -9.69
CA LEU A 627 15.77 -2.20 -8.59
C LEU A 627 17.14 -1.75 -9.10
N ILE A 628 17.77 -2.53 -9.99
CA ILE A 628 19.08 -2.19 -10.57
C ILE A 628 18.99 -0.96 -11.47
N ALA A 629 17.91 -0.83 -12.25
CA ALA A 629 17.67 0.36 -13.06
C ALA A 629 17.53 1.62 -12.19
N SER A 630 16.92 1.53 -11.01
CA SER A 630 16.84 2.66 -10.07
C SER A 630 18.21 3.09 -9.54
N HIS A 631 19.11 2.14 -9.28
CA HIS A 631 20.49 2.42 -8.88
C HIS A 631 21.26 3.07 -10.04
N ALA A 632 21.09 2.55 -11.26
CA ALA A 632 21.74 3.09 -12.45
C ALA A 632 21.29 4.53 -12.71
N ARG A 633 19.99 4.84 -12.63
CA ARG A 633 19.48 6.22 -12.75
C ARG A 633 20.12 7.18 -11.74
N SER A 634 20.32 6.72 -10.51
CA SER A 634 20.95 7.53 -9.45
C SER A 634 22.42 7.81 -9.75
N TYR A 635 23.17 6.80 -10.20
CA TYR A 635 24.57 6.97 -10.61
C TYR A 635 24.71 7.81 -11.89
N GLN A 636 23.86 7.62 -12.90
CA GLN A 636 23.87 8.40 -14.13
C GLN A 636 23.69 9.89 -13.83
N ALA A 637 22.72 10.24 -12.99
CA ALA A 637 22.48 11.62 -12.60
C ALA A 637 23.68 12.25 -11.87
N ALA A 638 24.45 11.46 -11.11
CA ALA A 638 25.67 11.91 -10.45
C ALA A 638 26.83 12.13 -11.45
N LEU A 639 27.00 11.19 -12.38
CA LEU A 639 28.00 11.28 -13.46
C LEU A 639 27.75 12.52 -14.34
N GLU A 640 26.49 12.78 -14.69
CA GLU A 640 26.11 13.92 -15.54
C GLU A 640 26.25 15.27 -14.81
N ARG A 641 25.89 15.33 -13.52
CA ARG A 641 26.11 16.52 -12.69
C ARG A 641 27.59 16.85 -12.51
N ALA A 642 28.42 15.83 -12.27
CA ALA A 642 29.87 16.01 -12.16
C ALA A 642 30.49 16.52 -13.48
N ARG A 643 29.97 16.06 -14.62
CA ARG A 643 30.39 16.52 -15.95
C ARG A 643 30.02 17.98 -16.21
N ALA A 644 28.80 18.39 -15.86
CA ALA A 644 28.30 19.75 -16.09
C ALA A 644 28.99 20.82 -15.21
N ALA A 645 29.59 20.41 -14.09
CA ALA A 645 30.29 21.29 -13.17
C ALA A 645 31.74 21.61 -13.59
N THR A 646 32.23 21.04 -14.70
CA THR A 646 33.60 21.25 -15.18
C THR A 646 33.72 22.54 -16.00
N PRO A 647 34.57 23.52 -15.64
CA PRO A 647 34.68 24.81 -16.35
C PRO A 647 35.36 24.67 -17.71
N GLY A 648 34.73 25.10 -18.81
CA GLY A 648 35.42 25.09 -20.11
C GLY A 648 34.68 25.43 -21.41
N THR A 649 33.50 26.08 -21.43
CA THR A 649 32.93 26.54 -22.71
C THR A 649 32.27 27.93 -22.58
N PRO A 650 32.76 28.97 -23.28
CA PRO A 650 32.22 30.33 -23.17
C PRO A 650 30.98 30.52 -24.07
N PRO A 651 29.92 31.22 -23.59
CA PRO A 651 28.79 31.58 -24.43
C PRO A 651 29.11 32.82 -25.28
N SER A 652 29.01 32.69 -26.61
CA SER A 652 29.14 33.81 -27.55
C SER A 652 27.81 34.56 -27.67
N ILE A 653 27.88 35.88 -27.59
CA ILE A 653 26.78 36.85 -27.70
C ILE A 653 26.96 37.58 -29.04
N ASN A 654 26.11 37.28 -30.05
CA ASN A 654 25.65 38.17 -31.13
C ASN A 654 24.97 37.40 -32.28
N ALA A 655 23.63 37.46 -32.39
CA ALA A 655 22.83 37.58 -33.64
C ALA A 655 21.31 37.54 -33.34
N PRO A 656 20.47 38.38 -33.97
CA PRO A 656 19.02 38.43 -33.70
C PRO A 656 18.19 37.53 -34.65
N ASN A 657 17.16 36.90 -34.07
CA ASN A 657 15.98 36.25 -34.67
C ASN A 657 16.11 35.46 -35.99
N ALA A 658 16.17 34.13 -35.87
CA ALA A 658 15.47 33.20 -36.77
C ALA A 658 15.09 31.91 -36.01
N GLN A 659 13.84 31.47 -36.18
CA GLN A 659 13.29 30.21 -35.68
C GLN A 659 14.06 28.99 -36.21
N LEU A 660 14.25 27.99 -35.33
CA LEU A 660 14.15 26.53 -35.56
C LEU A 660 14.53 25.84 -34.24
N THR A 661 13.55 25.38 -33.46
CA THR A 661 13.22 23.95 -33.23
C THR A 661 14.33 23.12 -32.55
N GLY A 662 14.05 22.62 -31.34
CA GLY A 662 14.68 21.41 -30.78
C GLY A 662 15.71 21.62 -29.67
N ALA A 663 15.25 21.90 -28.43
CA ALA A 663 15.96 21.56 -27.18
C ALA A 663 15.02 21.75 -25.98
N THR A 664 14.10 20.82 -25.76
CA THR A 664 13.23 20.82 -24.58
C THR A 664 14.03 20.32 -23.37
N THR A 665 14.33 21.24 -22.46
CA THR A 665 14.94 21.00 -21.14
C THR A 665 13.85 20.58 -20.15
N CYS A 666 14.09 19.51 -19.38
CA CYS A 666 13.22 19.11 -18.27
C CYS A 666 13.37 20.10 -17.10
N LEU A 667 12.55 21.16 -17.07
CA LEU A 667 12.27 21.91 -15.85
C LEU A 667 10.92 21.48 -15.28
N ALA A 668 10.89 21.41 -13.95
CA ALA A 668 9.74 21.09 -13.13
C ALA A 668 8.50 21.93 -13.49
N SER A 669 7.33 21.34 -13.27
CA SER A 669 6.03 21.98 -13.31
C SER A 669 6.04 23.34 -12.58
N ALA A 670 5.40 24.33 -13.20
CA ALA A 670 5.41 25.73 -12.78
C ALA A 670 4.98 25.90 -11.30
N PRO A 671 5.63 26.80 -10.53
CA PRO A 671 5.33 26.99 -9.10
C PRO A 671 3.99 27.71 -8.88
N ALA A 672 3.22 27.22 -7.90
CA ALA A 672 2.04 27.89 -7.37
C ALA A 672 2.40 29.25 -6.74
N SER A 673 1.60 30.29 -7.02
CA SER A 673 1.80 31.67 -6.56
C SER A 673 1.68 31.83 -5.04
N GLY A 674 2.80 32.12 -4.36
CA GLY A 674 2.88 32.45 -2.92
C GLY A 674 4.34 32.64 -2.48
N SER A 675 4.61 33.37 -1.39
CA SER A 675 5.98 33.50 -0.88
C SER A 675 6.55 32.12 -0.49
N VAL A 676 7.88 31.95 -0.50
CA VAL A 676 8.52 30.65 -0.18
C VAL A 676 8.04 30.12 1.17
N ASN A 677 7.99 31.00 2.17
CA ASN A 677 7.48 30.73 3.50
C ASN A 677 6.01 30.28 3.50
N ASP A 678 5.15 30.95 2.74
CA ASP A 678 3.73 30.55 2.62
C ASP A 678 3.59 29.19 1.95
N ARG A 679 4.43 28.88 0.95
CA ARG A 679 4.46 27.57 0.29
C ARG A 679 4.89 26.47 1.26
N VAL A 680 5.94 26.71 2.04
CA VAL A 680 6.41 25.76 3.08
C VAL A 680 5.33 25.56 4.14
N LEU A 681 4.75 26.63 4.67
CA LEU A 681 3.71 26.57 5.70
C LEU A 681 2.46 25.85 5.20
N LYS A 682 1.96 26.22 4.01
CA LYS A 682 0.80 25.58 3.38
C LYS A 682 1.07 24.09 3.15
N SER A 683 2.27 23.74 2.69
CA SER A 683 2.69 22.34 2.52
C SER A 683 2.78 21.63 3.87
N ALA A 684 3.36 22.25 4.91
CA ALA A 684 3.48 21.66 6.24
C ALA A 684 2.11 21.33 6.83
N LEU A 685 1.17 22.27 6.78
CA LEU A 685 -0.21 22.10 7.25
C LEU A 685 -0.97 21.07 6.41
N ALA A 686 -0.80 21.07 5.09
CA ALA A 686 -1.41 20.09 4.20
C ALA A 686 -0.88 18.67 4.42
N ASN A 687 0.34 18.52 4.95
CA ASN A 687 1.03 17.25 5.19
C ASN A 687 0.98 16.79 6.66
N LYS A 688 0.40 17.59 7.56
CA LYS A 688 0.14 17.21 8.95
C LYS A 688 -0.63 15.89 9.00
N GLY A 689 -0.03 14.87 9.61
CA GLY A 689 -0.62 13.53 9.74
C GLY A 689 -0.65 12.68 8.47
N LYS A 690 -0.01 13.11 7.38
CA LYS A 690 0.08 12.36 6.11
C LYS A 690 1.48 11.81 5.82
N ILE A 691 2.44 12.11 6.69
CA ILE A 691 3.81 11.64 6.60
C ILE A 691 4.02 10.66 7.75
N ASN A 692 3.93 9.36 7.45
CA ASN A 692 4.22 8.26 8.36
C ASN A 692 5.63 7.72 8.06
N GLN A 693 6.49 7.67 9.06
CA GLN A 693 7.92 7.42 8.89
C GLN A 693 8.49 6.44 9.94
N CYS A 694 7.64 5.56 10.47
CA CYS A 694 8.14 4.45 11.30
C CYS A 694 8.40 3.21 10.46
N ASN A 695 9.55 2.59 10.72
CA ASN A 695 10.03 1.39 10.03
C ASN A 695 10.15 1.52 8.51
N ASP A 696 10.24 2.75 8.01
CA ASP A 696 10.56 3.01 6.61
C ASP A 696 12.09 2.98 6.43
N PRO A 697 12.65 2.09 5.59
CA PRO A 697 14.08 2.07 5.29
C PRO A 697 14.62 3.41 4.79
N ALA A 698 13.80 4.20 4.08
CA ALA A 698 14.14 5.55 3.62
C ALA A 698 14.24 6.57 4.77
N THR A 699 13.94 6.18 6.00
CA THR A 699 14.04 7.02 7.20
C THR A 699 15.07 6.47 8.20
N ASP A 700 15.85 5.44 7.81
CA ASP A 700 16.66 4.63 8.72
C ASP A 700 15.82 4.12 9.91
N TYR A 701 14.71 3.45 9.57
CA TYR A 701 13.76 2.89 10.53
C TYR A 701 13.30 3.89 11.60
N GLY A 702 13.07 5.15 11.19
CA GLY A 702 12.62 6.24 12.05
C GLY A 702 13.72 7.12 12.65
N ARG A 703 15.01 6.74 12.54
CA ARG A 703 16.12 7.54 13.08
C ARG A 703 16.21 8.93 12.43
N ASN A 704 15.88 9.04 11.14
CA ASN A 704 15.87 10.28 10.38
C ASN A 704 14.45 10.78 10.07
N GLY A 705 13.43 10.29 10.78
CA GLY A 705 12.02 10.58 10.52
C GLY A 705 11.61 12.05 10.72
N CYS A 706 12.41 12.86 11.41
CA CYS A 706 12.16 14.31 11.45
C CYS A 706 12.66 15.01 10.18
N MET A 707 13.83 14.62 9.67
CA MET A 707 14.42 15.19 8.46
C MET A 707 13.64 14.83 7.20
N VAL A 708 13.31 13.55 7.02
CA VAL A 708 12.54 13.11 5.84
C VAL A 708 11.17 13.79 5.82
N ALA A 709 10.57 14.04 6.99
CA ALA A 709 9.31 14.74 7.05
C ALA A 709 9.42 16.19 6.57
N VAL A 710 10.46 16.92 7.00
CA VAL A 710 10.72 18.28 6.53
C VAL A 710 11.04 18.29 5.03
N ASP A 711 11.88 17.38 4.54
CA ASP A 711 12.20 17.27 3.11
C ASP A 711 10.98 16.90 2.26
N THR A 712 10.09 16.06 2.78
CA THR A 712 8.81 15.75 2.12
C THR A 712 7.93 17.00 2.00
N VAL A 713 7.91 17.84 3.04
CA VAL A 713 7.17 19.11 3.01
C VAL A 713 7.80 20.07 1.99
N LEU A 714 9.13 20.21 1.96
CA LEU A 714 9.83 21.06 1.00
C LEU A 714 9.62 20.60 -0.44
N LYS A 715 9.75 19.29 -0.70
CA LYS A 715 9.48 18.69 -2.01
C LYS A 715 8.06 18.98 -2.48
N ARG A 716 7.06 18.78 -1.61
CA ARG A 716 5.65 19.06 -1.91
C ARG A 716 5.36 20.57 -2.05
N ALA A 717 6.20 21.42 -1.47
CA ALA A 717 6.17 22.87 -1.68
C ALA A 717 6.88 23.29 -2.99
N GLY A 718 7.47 22.37 -3.75
CA GLY A 718 8.25 22.66 -4.95
C GLY A 718 9.61 23.31 -4.64
N LEU A 719 10.20 22.99 -3.49
CA LEU A 719 11.45 23.57 -3.00
C LEU A 719 12.55 22.51 -2.88
N PRO A 720 13.83 22.93 -2.95
CA PRO A 720 14.95 22.01 -2.77
C PRO A 720 14.94 21.39 -1.36
N MET A 721 15.06 20.06 -1.29
CA MET A 721 15.21 19.31 -0.03
C MET A 721 16.60 19.53 0.59
N PHE A 722 16.74 19.47 1.92
CA PHE A 722 18.03 19.51 2.59
C PHE A 722 18.86 18.23 2.35
N GLY A 723 18.24 17.05 2.41
CA GLY A 723 18.91 15.74 2.34
C GLY A 723 19.06 15.12 0.95
N GLY A 724 18.52 15.73 -0.11
CA GLY A 724 18.54 15.14 -1.46
C GLY A 724 17.71 13.84 -1.58
N SER A 725 17.74 13.16 -2.74
CA SER A 725 16.98 11.92 -2.99
C SER A 725 17.70 10.67 -2.47
N GLN A 726 17.63 10.46 -1.14
CA GLN A 726 17.87 9.23 -0.35
C GLN A 726 19.16 8.38 -0.56
N PRO A 727 19.77 7.81 0.51
CA PRO A 727 19.63 8.03 1.95
C PRO A 727 20.95 8.56 2.57
N ALA A 728 21.03 9.89 2.73
CA ALA A 728 21.98 10.54 3.63
C ALA A 728 21.24 11.70 4.30
N LEU A 729 20.38 11.36 5.26
CA LEU A 729 19.56 12.32 5.98
C LEU A 729 20.26 12.62 7.30
N SER A 730 20.90 13.79 7.42
CA SER A 730 21.45 14.22 8.71
C SER A 730 21.09 15.67 8.99
N ILE A 731 20.87 15.98 10.26
CA ILE A 731 20.58 17.34 10.73
C ILE A 731 21.73 18.31 10.42
N THR A 732 22.96 17.79 10.43
CA THR A 732 24.16 18.52 10.00
C THR A 732 24.03 19.02 8.57
N SER A 733 23.51 18.23 7.63
CA SER A 733 23.34 18.65 6.23
C SER A 733 22.35 19.82 6.06
N ALA A 734 21.31 19.87 6.89
CA ALA A 734 20.37 20.99 6.89
C ALA A 734 21.03 22.25 7.47
N ILE A 735 21.81 22.13 8.54
CA ILE A 735 22.55 23.24 9.14
C ILE A 735 23.56 23.80 8.14
N ASP A 736 24.34 22.94 7.50
CA ASP A 736 25.35 23.33 6.52
C ASP A 736 24.70 24.02 5.33
N GLY A 737 23.60 23.46 4.81
CA GLY A 737 22.82 24.06 3.73
C GLY A 737 22.29 25.46 4.04
N CYS A 738 22.02 25.75 5.31
CA CYS A 738 21.57 27.05 5.78
C CYS A 738 22.72 28.02 6.09
N LYS A 739 23.85 27.52 6.59
CA LYS A 739 25.05 28.32 6.89
C LYS A 739 25.77 28.76 5.62
N ASN A 740 25.89 27.86 4.64
CA ASN A 740 26.61 28.11 3.39
C ASN A 740 25.73 28.77 2.31
N GLY A 741 24.45 29.03 2.60
CA GLY A 741 23.54 29.70 1.68
C GLY A 741 22.94 28.81 0.59
N SER A 742 23.29 27.53 0.50
CA SER A 742 22.91 26.63 -0.61
C SER A 742 21.46 26.14 -0.55
N ARG A 743 20.83 26.14 0.62
CA ARG A 743 19.43 25.69 0.84
C ARG A 743 18.56 26.73 1.52
N GLY A 744 19.17 27.76 2.10
CA GLY A 744 18.49 28.83 2.80
C GLY A 744 19.46 29.78 3.48
N THR A 745 18.93 30.72 4.26
CA THR A 745 19.73 31.64 5.07
C THR A 745 19.35 31.53 6.53
N LEU A 746 20.35 31.53 7.41
CA LEU A 746 20.11 31.66 8.84
C LEU A 746 19.42 33.00 9.16
N VAL A 747 18.43 32.95 10.03
CA VAL A 747 17.68 34.13 10.50
C VAL A 747 17.65 34.17 12.02
N ASN A 748 17.61 35.37 12.59
CA ASN A 748 17.42 35.54 14.02
C ASN A 748 16.01 35.14 14.43
N ALA A 749 15.83 34.75 15.69
CA ALA A 749 14.53 34.35 16.22
C ALA A 749 13.48 35.48 16.14
N SER A 750 13.87 36.74 16.27
CA SER A 750 12.97 37.91 16.10
C SER A 750 12.47 38.07 14.65
N ASP A 751 13.26 37.62 13.69
CA ASP A 751 13.04 37.85 12.26
C ASP A 751 12.44 36.62 11.56
N ALA A 752 12.32 35.51 12.29
CA ALA A 752 11.76 34.26 11.81
C ALA A 752 10.26 34.41 11.50
N LYS A 753 9.83 33.77 10.42
CA LYS A 753 8.46 33.78 9.92
C LYS A 753 7.90 32.36 9.92
N ALA A 754 6.57 32.25 9.93
CA ALA A 754 5.94 30.96 9.66
C ALA A 754 6.45 30.39 8.32
N GLY A 755 6.69 29.08 8.26
CA GLY A 755 7.34 28.42 7.11
C GLY A 755 8.87 28.39 7.15
N ASP A 756 9.54 29.10 8.07
CA ASP A 756 10.97 28.88 8.32
C ASP A 756 11.18 27.50 9.00
N ILE A 757 12.41 26.98 8.91
CA ILE A 757 12.78 25.65 9.41
C ILE A 757 13.52 25.81 10.74
N LEU A 758 13.04 25.12 11.77
CA LEU A 758 13.68 25.05 13.09
C LEU A 758 14.55 23.81 13.18
N ILE A 759 15.83 23.98 13.49
CA ILE A 759 16.79 22.90 13.68
C ILE A 759 17.41 23.02 15.08
N MET A 760 17.45 21.91 15.81
CA MET A 760 18.14 21.76 17.08
C MET A 760 19.26 20.74 16.94
N ASP A 761 20.45 21.07 17.43
CA ASP A 761 21.65 20.24 17.30
C ASP A 761 22.41 20.18 18.62
N ASP A 762 22.71 18.99 19.11
CA ASP A 762 23.53 18.79 20.31
C ASP A 762 25.01 18.55 20.03
N SER A 763 25.47 18.64 18.77
CA SER A 763 26.85 18.45 18.31
C SER A 763 27.45 17.04 18.48
N VAL A 764 26.71 16.09 19.08
CA VAL A 764 27.16 14.69 19.32
C VAL A 764 26.25 13.63 18.69
N ALA A 765 25.41 14.04 17.73
CA ALA A 765 24.57 13.23 16.84
C ALA A 765 23.10 12.99 17.28
N ALA A 766 22.58 13.71 18.27
CA ALA A 766 21.14 13.77 18.53
C ALA A 766 20.63 15.18 18.22
N GLY A 767 19.98 15.35 17.07
CA GLY A 767 19.32 16.61 16.70
C GLY A 767 17.82 16.43 16.51
N HIS A 768 17.12 17.55 16.37
CA HIS A 768 15.74 17.55 15.90
C HIS A 768 15.48 18.64 14.86
N ILE A 769 14.52 18.43 13.95
CA ILE A 769 14.16 19.42 12.93
C ILE A 769 12.65 19.49 12.75
N GLY A 770 12.10 20.69 12.55
CA GLY A 770 10.68 20.93 12.34
C GLY A 770 10.43 22.24 11.57
N ILE A 771 9.16 22.60 11.41
CA ILE A 771 8.73 23.77 10.63
C ILE A 771 8.02 24.75 11.55
N CYS A 772 8.38 26.03 11.48
CA CYS A 772 7.74 27.09 12.23
C CYS A 772 6.30 27.30 11.72
N THR A 773 5.31 27.25 12.61
CA THR A 773 3.90 27.50 12.27
C THR A 773 3.43 28.90 12.64
N SER A 774 4.27 29.69 13.31
CA SER A 774 4.02 31.10 13.63
C SER A 774 5.26 31.96 13.42
N ASP A 775 5.05 33.28 13.32
CA ASP A 775 6.14 34.27 13.39
C ASP A 775 6.90 34.18 14.71
N GLY A 776 8.20 34.50 14.65
CA GLY A 776 9.17 34.28 15.71
C GLY A 776 9.45 32.80 16.01
N CYS A 777 8.86 31.89 15.23
CA CYS A 777 8.88 30.45 15.46
C CYS A 777 8.45 30.08 16.89
N LYS A 778 7.39 30.73 17.40
CA LYS A 778 6.84 30.47 18.75
C LYS A 778 6.18 29.10 18.82
N THR A 779 5.54 28.67 17.74
CA THR A 779 5.00 27.32 17.56
C THR A 779 5.66 26.64 16.37
N THR A 780 5.82 25.33 16.47
CA THR A 780 6.40 24.48 15.43
C THR A 780 5.58 23.21 15.22
N ILE A 781 5.77 22.59 14.05
CA ILE A 781 5.28 21.25 13.76
C ILE A 781 6.44 20.36 13.30
N SER A 782 6.48 19.14 13.83
CA SER A 782 7.48 18.14 13.52
C SER A 782 6.92 16.71 13.57
N ASN A 783 7.77 15.74 13.30
CA ASN A 783 7.59 14.34 13.65
C ASN A 783 8.15 14.11 15.06
N SER A 784 7.47 13.36 15.92
CA SER A 784 8.09 12.85 17.15
C SER A 784 8.67 11.47 16.89
N SER A 785 9.95 11.27 17.26
CA SER A 785 10.69 10.00 17.07
C SER A 785 10.01 8.78 17.72
N GLY A 786 9.11 9.00 18.69
CA GLY A 786 8.28 7.94 19.31
C GLY A 786 6.83 7.86 18.80
N ARG A 787 6.40 8.71 17.86
CA ARG A 787 4.99 8.82 17.41
C ARG A 787 4.80 8.69 15.89
N CYS A 788 5.88 8.48 15.14
CA CYS A 788 5.88 8.03 13.74
C CYS A 788 5.25 8.97 12.70
N ASN A 789 4.69 10.10 13.10
CA ASN A 789 3.87 10.95 12.24
C ASN A 789 4.26 12.42 12.40
N PHE A 790 4.23 13.16 11.29
CA PHE A 790 4.38 14.61 11.25
C PHE A 790 3.13 15.32 11.80
N VAL A 791 2.94 15.22 13.12
CA VAL A 791 1.78 15.77 13.87
C VAL A 791 2.19 16.44 15.18
N TRP A 792 3.46 16.39 15.54
CA TRP A 792 3.92 16.92 16.82
C TRP A 792 3.99 18.44 16.75
N GLU A 793 2.97 19.08 17.30
CA GLU A 793 2.98 20.52 17.53
C GLU A 793 3.64 20.84 18.86
N SER A 794 4.51 21.84 18.85
CA SER A 794 5.39 22.16 19.97
C SER A 794 5.70 23.65 19.98
N ASP A 795 6.38 24.13 21.03
CA ASP A 795 6.93 25.48 21.06
C ASP A 795 8.23 25.58 20.21
N GLY A 796 8.83 26.78 20.15
CA GLY A 796 10.12 27.02 19.49
C GLY A 796 11.33 26.32 20.10
N CYS A 797 11.15 25.56 21.18
CA CYS A 797 12.16 24.72 21.86
C CYS A 797 11.71 23.24 21.95
N PHE A 798 10.74 22.83 21.13
CA PHE A 798 10.16 21.49 21.13
C PHE A 798 9.64 21.02 22.52
N SER A 799 8.90 21.88 23.22
CA SER A 799 8.30 21.66 24.55
C SER A 799 9.33 21.23 25.60
N GLY A 800 10.55 21.77 25.49
CA GLY A 800 11.68 21.45 26.37
C GLY A 800 12.36 20.10 26.12
N SER A 801 11.81 19.23 25.26
CA SER A 801 12.36 17.88 24.98
C SER A 801 13.71 17.92 24.26
N TYR A 802 13.92 18.95 23.43
CA TYR A 802 15.20 19.28 22.81
C TYR A 802 15.62 20.69 23.24
N GLY A 803 15.27 21.02 24.48
CA GLY A 803 15.07 22.38 24.97
C GLY A 803 16.31 23.28 24.90
N CYS A 804 16.01 24.58 24.96
CA CYS A 804 16.93 25.71 25.08
C CYS A 804 17.65 25.74 26.45
N ASN A 805 18.11 24.58 26.93
CA ASN A 805 18.74 24.32 28.24
C ASN A 805 20.27 24.38 28.18
N GLY A 806 20.84 25.00 27.14
CA GLY A 806 22.28 25.12 26.92
C GLY A 806 22.94 23.91 26.25
N ARG A 807 22.26 22.76 26.16
CA ARG A 807 22.80 21.55 25.50
C ARG A 807 22.62 21.53 23.98
N PHE A 808 21.53 22.11 23.48
CA PHE A 808 21.21 22.16 22.06
C PHE A 808 21.41 23.57 21.51
N THR A 809 22.05 23.67 20.35
CA THR A 809 22.14 24.91 19.58
C THR A 809 20.93 25.02 18.66
N ARG A 810 20.23 26.15 18.76
CA ARG A 810 19.06 26.47 17.93
C ARG A 810 19.48 27.18 16.65
N TYR A 811 19.05 26.66 15.50
CA TYR A 811 19.19 27.29 14.19
C TYR A 811 17.81 27.50 13.56
N LEU A 812 17.61 28.67 12.97
CA LEU A 812 16.41 29.00 12.19
C LEU A 812 16.85 29.29 10.76
N CYS A 813 16.22 28.61 9.81
CA CYS A 813 16.60 28.68 8.42
C CYS A 813 15.43 29.09 7.53
N ARG A 814 15.62 30.19 6.81
CA ARG A 814 14.69 30.64 5.77
C ARG A 814 15.07 30.01 4.44
N VAL A 815 14.19 29.17 3.91
CA VAL A 815 14.41 28.44 2.65
C VAL A 815 14.41 29.41 1.48
N LYS A 816 15.27 29.18 0.49
CA LYS A 816 15.32 29.91 -0.78
C LYS A 816 14.92 29.00 -1.94
N VAL A 817 14.42 29.59 -3.02
CA VAL A 817 14.11 28.87 -4.27
C VAL A 817 15.39 28.48 -4.99
#